data_AF-A0A6B3PA91-F1
#
_entry.id   AF-A0A6B3PA91-F1
#
_cell.length_a   1.000
_cell.length_b   1.000
_cell.length_c   1.000
_cell.angle_alpha   90.00
_cell.angle_beta   90.00
_cell.angle_gamma   90.00
#
_symmetry.space_group_name_H-M   'P 1'
#
loop_
_entity.id
_entity.type
_entity.pdbx_description
1 polymer ?
#
loop_
_entity_poly.entity_id
_entity_poly.type
_entity_poly.pdbx_seq_one_letter_code
_entity_poly.pdbx_strand_id
1 'polypeptide(L)'
;MVEAKSYKDTVNLPQTNFNMRANSVTREPELQKFWAESQVYERLSETNPGEIFTLHDGPPYANGNLHIGHAMNKILKDIINRYQILQGRKVRYVPGWDCHGLPIELKVIQNLKSAERGKLTPIELRQKARDFALETVDKQRESFKRYGVWGDWEDPYMTLTPEYEAAQIGVFGKMVLKGYIYRGLKPVHWSPSSKTALAEAELEYPEGHTSQSIYAAFKITKLAKAVQKSLKPYLEKLWVAIWTTTPWTIPGNLAVSVNPDLDYALVKPDVDYAMGEDKLFIVAAEAVERLSATLGTTLTPVATVKGQDLENCTYQHPLFDRESKVVIGGDYVTTDSGTGLVHTAPGHGQEDYIVGQRYSLPILSPVDGNGKFTAEAGDFEGLNVLKEGNVAIIEALQNANSLLKEEPYEHKYPYDWRTKKPTIFRATEQWFASVEGFRNEALKAIADVQWIPAQGENRITPMVSDRSDWCISRQRSWGVPIPVFYEEKTGEPLLTEETIAHVQKIVAEKGSDAWWEMSVEELLPEKYRPDADKYQKGTDTMDVWFDSGSSWAAVAQQRDGLKYPVDIYLEGSDQHRGWFQSSLLTSIATNGVAPYKTVLTHGFVLDENGRKMSKSLGNVVDPSIVIEGGKNQKQEPPYGADILRLWVSSVDYSSDVPLGKNILKQIADIYRKIRNTARFLLGNIHDFDPAKDAVAYEEMPELDRYMLHRMTEVFAEVKDGFEKFQYFRFFQTIQNFCVVDLSNFYLDIAKDRLYISATDAYRRRSCQTVLAVAVENLAKAIAPVLPHTAEDIWQNIPYPTPYKSVFESGWVKMEEQWHNPELAKLWEELRKTRTEVNKVLEKARAEKSIGAPLEAKVLLYVKDAELREQIQAFNPIAKAEKSKSEFLEAKIEIEPEKTENTTLNHPPKTTANFAKNQELLSDFFAFLSKLFSGYKKVLGAVFFIIILLLLIRVTLTVLTTIHQLPIVNSIMELVGIIYTIRFVTGDLLFAKNRQKLSEKIKLTTEDIFGKDVLLPKRKTSTDNTVKQSATLVSPEGAYFPPQKVDLTPVPQVQVVEAETLPQQPNNIKAKIAGNGVDELRYLFITSQVELLESPEALNNLEYKSISDSLGIGVVKADGEKCDRCWNYSTHVGVSSEDPTICERCVAALAGEF
;
A
#
# COMPACT_ATOMS: atom_id res chain seq x y z
N MET A 1 -18.01 -36.81 -57.48
CA MET A 1 -17.42 -35.76 -56.63
C MET A 1 -18.55 -35.26 -55.74
N VAL A 2 -18.56 -35.67 -54.48
CA VAL A 2 -19.50 -35.14 -53.48
C VAL A 2 -18.92 -33.79 -53.06
N GLU A 3 -19.71 -32.71 -53.10
CA GLU A 3 -19.27 -31.39 -52.61
C GLU A 3 -18.76 -31.52 -51.17
N ALA A 4 -17.62 -30.89 -50.87
CA ALA A 4 -17.04 -30.91 -49.53
C ALA A 4 -17.99 -30.21 -48.55
N LYS A 5 -18.65 -31.01 -47.69
CA LYS A 5 -19.56 -30.54 -46.66
C LYS A 5 -18.79 -29.68 -45.65
N SER A 6 -19.23 -28.44 -45.42
CA SER A 6 -18.61 -27.55 -44.42
C SER A 6 -19.06 -27.95 -43.02
N TYR A 7 -18.20 -28.63 -42.25
CA TYR A 7 -18.51 -29.02 -40.86
C TYR A 7 -18.38 -27.88 -39.85
N LYS A 8 -17.86 -26.72 -40.24
CA LYS A 8 -17.60 -25.58 -39.35
C LYS A 8 -18.86 -25.12 -38.62
N ASP A 9 -20.01 -25.13 -39.31
CA ASP A 9 -21.28 -24.66 -38.77
C ASP A 9 -21.98 -25.70 -37.87
N THR A 10 -21.41 -26.91 -37.75
CA THR A 10 -21.92 -28.00 -36.91
C THR A 10 -21.26 -28.06 -35.52
N VAL A 11 -20.39 -27.09 -35.22
CA VAL A 11 -19.61 -27.00 -33.98
C VAL A 11 -20.27 -25.98 -33.06
N ASN A 12 -20.38 -26.32 -31.77
CA ASN A 12 -20.99 -25.46 -30.76
C ASN A 12 -20.03 -24.33 -30.35
N LEU A 13 -19.96 -23.28 -31.16
CA LEU A 13 -19.09 -22.14 -30.88
C LEU A 13 -19.63 -21.25 -29.75
N PRO A 14 -18.77 -20.60 -28.94
CA PRO A 14 -19.22 -19.73 -27.84
C PRO A 14 -20.00 -18.50 -28.34
N GLN A 15 -21.10 -18.17 -27.67
CA GLN A 15 -21.95 -17.01 -27.99
C GLN A 15 -22.22 -16.17 -26.74
N THR A 16 -21.93 -14.87 -26.77
CA THR A 16 -22.25 -13.97 -25.65
C THR A 16 -22.28 -12.51 -26.09
N ASN A 17 -23.15 -11.73 -25.46
CA ASN A 17 -23.19 -10.27 -25.59
C ASN A 17 -22.08 -9.57 -24.78
N PHE A 18 -21.35 -10.33 -23.95
CA PHE A 18 -20.24 -9.83 -23.16
C PHE A 18 -19.01 -9.54 -24.05
N ASN A 19 -18.74 -8.26 -24.24
CA ASN A 19 -17.67 -7.79 -25.12
C ASN A 19 -16.27 -8.15 -24.62
N MET A 20 -15.35 -8.48 -25.54
CA MET A 20 -13.95 -8.79 -25.22
C MET A 20 -13.22 -7.58 -24.61
N ARG A 21 -13.52 -6.37 -25.10
CA ARG A 21 -13.06 -5.11 -24.49
C ARG A 21 -14.16 -4.59 -23.58
N ALA A 22 -13.78 -4.06 -22.42
CA ALA A 22 -14.73 -3.52 -21.45
C ALA A 22 -15.43 -2.24 -21.92
N ASN A 23 -14.79 -1.47 -22.81
CA ASN A 23 -15.27 -0.14 -23.22
C ASN A 23 -15.60 0.74 -21.99
N SER A 24 -14.68 0.75 -21.02
CA SER A 24 -14.91 1.21 -19.65
C SER A 24 -15.44 2.65 -19.54
N VAL A 25 -15.04 3.53 -20.46
CA VAL A 25 -15.52 4.93 -20.52
C VAL A 25 -17.04 5.03 -20.68
N THR A 26 -17.66 4.05 -21.35
CA THR A 26 -19.11 4.02 -21.57
C THR A 26 -19.79 3.03 -20.62
N ARG A 27 -19.23 1.83 -20.48
CA ARG A 27 -19.88 0.75 -19.74
C ARG A 27 -19.89 0.98 -18.22
N GLU A 28 -18.81 1.53 -17.64
CA GLU A 28 -18.78 1.77 -16.19
C GLU A 28 -19.83 2.82 -15.76
N PRO A 29 -19.99 3.99 -16.44
CA PRO A 29 -21.06 4.92 -16.12
C PRO A 29 -22.48 4.33 -16.25
N GLU A 30 -22.73 3.47 -17.25
CA GLU A 30 -24.03 2.78 -17.38
C GLU A 30 -24.33 1.89 -16.17
N LEU A 31 -23.34 1.15 -15.69
CA LEU A 31 -23.47 0.28 -14.52
C LEU A 31 -23.61 1.09 -13.23
N GLN A 32 -22.87 2.19 -13.09
CA GLN A 32 -23.02 3.12 -11.98
C GLN A 32 -24.42 3.72 -11.92
N LYS A 33 -24.95 4.12 -13.08
CA LYS A 33 -26.33 4.60 -13.21
C LYS A 33 -27.34 3.53 -12.83
N PHE A 34 -27.15 2.29 -13.29
CA PHE A 34 -28.00 1.16 -12.91
C PHE A 34 -28.03 0.94 -11.39
N TRP A 35 -26.86 0.99 -10.72
CA TRP A 35 -26.80 0.84 -9.26
C TRP A 35 -27.54 1.96 -8.52
N ALA A 36 -27.40 3.21 -8.99
CA ALA A 36 -28.09 4.36 -8.42
C ALA A 36 -29.62 4.28 -8.62
N GLU A 37 -30.07 3.97 -9.84
CA GLU A 37 -31.50 3.84 -10.15
C GLU A 37 -32.15 2.65 -9.42
N SER A 38 -31.40 1.57 -9.22
CA SER A 38 -31.86 0.38 -8.49
C SER A 38 -31.61 0.47 -6.97
N GLN A 39 -31.04 1.58 -6.51
CA GLN A 39 -30.68 1.86 -5.12
C GLN A 39 -29.98 0.67 -4.44
N VAL A 40 -29.03 0.04 -5.15
CA VAL A 40 -28.43 -1.24 -4.71
C VAL A 40 -27.71 -1.07 -3.38
N TYR A 41 -26.91 -0.01 -3.24
CA TYR A 41 -26.18 0.27 -2.01
C TYR A 41 -27.14 0.57 -0.86
N GLU A 42 -28.10 1.46 -1.04
CA GLU A 42 -29.03 1.92 -0.02
C GLU A 42 -29.87 0.75 0.50
N ARG A 43 -30.45 -0.05 -0.42
CA ARG A 43 -31.23 -1.23 -0.04
C ARG A 43 -30.39 -2.23 0.72
N LEU A 44 -29.21 -2.60 0.23
CA LEU A 44 -28.37 -3.59 0.92
C LEU A 44 -27.85 -3.07 2.27
N SER A 45 -27.51 -1.78 2.34
CA SER A 45 -27.08 -1.11 3.57
C SER A 45 -28.16 -1.20 4.67
N GLU A 46 -29.44 -1.15 4.31
CA GLU A 46 -30.57 -1.21 5.26
C GLU A 46 -31.10 -2.63 5.52
N THR A 47 -31.27 -3.42 4.47
CA THR A 47 -32.03 -4.67 4.48
C THR A 47 -31.19 -5.92 4.73
N ASN A 48 -29.86 -5.82 4.61
CA ASN A 48 -28.97 -6.94 4.91
C ASN A 48 -29.23 -7.51 6.32
N PRO A 49 -29.17 -8.84 6.52
CA PRO A 49 -29.61 -9.46 7.77
C PRO A 49 -28.62 -9.34 8.95
N GLY A 50 -27.36 -9.05 8.67
CA GLY A 50 -26.28 -9.00 9.67
C GLY A 50 -26.18 -7.68 10.44
N GLU A 51 -25.16 -7.59 11.30
CA GLU A 51 -24.91 -6.41 12.12
C GLU A 51 -24.49 -5.19 11.29
N ILE A 52 -24.69 -4.00 11.87
CA ILE A 52 -24.16 -2.75 11.34
C ILE A 52 -22.63 -2.82 11.31
N PHE A 53 -22.06 -2.37 10.19
CA PHE A 53 -20.63 -2.13 10.03
C PHE A 53 -20.42 -0.66 9.70
N THR A 54 -19.62 0.04 10.51
CA THR A 54 -19.28 1.44 10.29
C THR A 54 -17.79 1.58 10.03
N LEU A 55 -17.44 1.94 8.80
CA LEU A 55 -16.13 2.51 8.46
C LEU A 55 -16.29 4.02 8.50
N HIS A 56 -15.60 4.68 9.42
CA HIS A 56 -15.65 6.14 9.48
C HIS A 56 -14.65 6.73 8.50
N ASP A 57 -15.15 7.60 7.64
CA ASP A 57 -14.34 8.25 6.62
C ASP A 57 -13.52 9.38 7.27
N GLY A 58 -12.19 9.38 7.14
CA GLY A 58 -11.41 10.57 7.44
C GLY A 58 -11.66 11.64 6.38
N PRO A 59 -11.97 12.88 6.77
CA PRO A 59 -12.46 13.88 5.83
C PRO A 59 -11.29 14.44 4.99
N PRO A 60 -11.24 14.23 3.65
CA PRO A 60 -10.31 14.95 2.79
C PRO A 60 -10.53 16.47 2.86
N TYR A 61 -9.44 17.20 2.63
CA TYR A 61 -9.46 18.66 2.57
C TYR A 61 -10.17 19.17 1.31
N ALA A 62 -11.13 20.08 1.47
CA ALA A 62 -11.84 20.73 0.38
C ALA A 62 -11.04 21.89 -0.24
N ASN A 63 -9.82 21.62 -0.74
CA ASN A 63 -8.90 22.67 -1.22
C ASN A 63 -8.32 22.51 -2.65
N GLY A 64 -8.65 21.44 -3.36
CA GLY A 64 -8.17 21.20 -4.71
C GLY A 64 -8.58 19.85 -5.31
N ASN A 65 -8.01 19.53 -6.46
CA ASN A 65 -8.27 18.25 -7.14
C ASN A 65 -7.69 17.07 -6.37
N LEU A 66 -8.37 15.93 -6.48
CA LEU A 66 -7.88 14.66 -5.94
C LEU A 66 -6.62 14.19 -6.69
N HIS A 67 -5.80 13.44 -5.98
CA HIS A 67 -4.60 12.80 -6.50
C HIS A 67 -4.66 11.30 -6.24
N ILE A 68 -3.71 10.54 -6.82
CA ILE A 68 -3.72 9.08 -6.74
C ILE A 68 -3.76 8.51 -5.31
N GLY A 69 -3.13 9.18 -4.33
CA GLY A 69 -3.25 8.80 -2.92
C GLY A 69 -4.70 8.83 -2.39
N HIS A 70 -5.52 9.80 -2.81
CA HIS A 70 -6.94 9.85 -2.46
C HIS A 70 -7.73 8.71 -3.12
N ALA A 71 -7.39 8.38 -4.38
CA ALA A 71 -8.01 7.26 -5.07
C ALA A 71 -7.68 5.94 -4.38
N MET A 72 -6.41 5.69 -4.03
CA MET A 72 -6.00 4.51 -3.28
C MET A 72 -6.75 4.40 -1.94
N ASN A 73 -6.77 5.47 -1.15
CA ASN A 73 -7.47 5.53 0.13
C ASN A 73 -8.97 5.17 -0.01
N LYS A 74 -9.70 5.84 -0.90
CA LYS A 74 -11.14 5.62 -1.07
C LYS A 74 -11.48 4.27 -1.69
N ILE A 75 -10.64 3.78 -2.60
CA ILE A 75 -10.81 2.44 -3.17
C ILE A 75 -10.62 1.38 -2.08
N LEU A 76 -9.62 1.49 -1.21
CA LEU A 76 -9.43 0.55 -0.09
C LEU A 76 -10.65 0.55 0.85
N LYS A 77 -11.19 1.72 1.20
CA LYS A 77 -12.42 1.84 2.01
C LYS A 77 -13.61 1.15 1.33
N ASP A 78 -13.77 1.36 0.03
CA ASP A 78 -14.86 0.78 -0.76
C ASP A 78 -14.72 -0.74 -0.92
N ILE A 79 -13.50 -1.26 -1.10
CA ILE A 79 -13.22 -2.70 -1.12
C ILE A 79 -13.69 -3.35 0.19
N ILE A 80 -13.36 -2.75 1.33
CA ILE A 80 -13.80 -3.23 2.66
C ILE A 80 -15.33 -3.20 2.74
N ASN A 81 -15.94 -2.05 2.43
CA ASN A 81 -17.38 -1.86 2.51
C ASN A 81 -18.14 -2.86 1.63
N ARG A 82 -17.74 -3.05 0.37
CA ARG A 82 -18.37 -4.01 -0.54
C ARG A 82 -18.22 -5.45 -0.06
N TYR A 83 -17.06 -5.81 0.48
CA TYR A 83 -16.87 -7.13 1.07
C TYR A 83 -17.82 -7.35 2.24
N GLN A 84 -17.95 -6.38 3.16
CA GLN A 84 -18.88 -6.47 4.29
C GLN A 84 -20.36 -6.52 3.85
N ILE A 85 -20.74 -5.81 2.77
CA ILE A 85 -22.07 -5.93 2.14
C ILE A 85 -22.32 -7.37 1.67
N LEU A 86 -21.36 -7.98 0.98
CA LEU A 86 -21.49 -9.36 0.49
C LEU A 86 -21.49 -10.39 1.63
N GLN A 87 -20.85 -10.09 2.77
CA GLN A 87 -20.98 -10.88 4.00
C GLN A 87 -22.37 -10.72 4.66
N GLY A 88 -23.25 -9.88 4.12
CA GLY A 88 -24.59 -9.65 4.62
C GLY A 88 -24.66 -8.67 5.79
N ARG A 89 -23.64 -7.81 6.00
CA ARG A 89 -23.68 -6.75 7.02
C ARG A 89 -24.34 -5.48 6.49
N LYS A 90 -24.90 -4.69 7.42
CA LYS A 90 -25.49 -3.37 7.14
C LYS A 90 -24.39 -2.30 7.14
N VAL A 91 -23.76 -2.08 5.99
CA VAL A 91 -22.63 -1.16 5.87
C VAL A 91 -23.09 0.28 5.82
N ARG A 92 -22.68 1.08 6.79
CA ARG A 92 -22.95 2.51 6.84
C ARG A 92 -21.66 3.28 6.61
N TYR A 93 -21.57 3.91 5.44
CA TYR A 93 -20.43 4.71 5.05
C TYR A 93 -20.89 6.10 4.63
N VAL A 94 -20.57 7.08 5.47
CA VAL A 94 -20.88 8.50 5.27
C VAL A 94 -19.57 9.20 4.90
N PRO A 95 -19.38 9.60 3.64
CA PRO A 95 -18.23 10.41 3.23
C PRO A 95 -18.26 11.77 3.92
N GLY A 96 -17.09 12.38 4.13
CA GLY A 96 -17.06 13.76 4.60
C GLY A 96 -15.89 14.60 4.16
N TRP A 97 -15.90 15.86 4.58
CA TRP A 97 -14.93 16.87 4.15
C TRP A 97 -14.50 17.83 5.26
N ASP A 98 -13.19 18.13 5.25
CA ASP A 98 -12.59 19.17 6.06
C ASP A 98 -12.61 20.47 5.26
N CYS A 99 -13.45 21.39 5.72
CA CYS A 99 -13.87 22.57 5.01
C CYS A 99 -13.35 23.84 5.69
N HIS A 100 -12.57 23.73 6.78
CA HIS A 100 -12.08 24.87 7.53
C HIS A 100 -10.58 25.13 7.35
N GLY A 101 -10.12 26.20 8.00
CA GLY A 101 -8.71 26.49 8.20
C GLY A 101 -7.98 27.18 7.06
N LEU A 102 -6.69 27.35 7.30
CA LEU A 102 -5.79 28.15 6.48
C LEU A 102 -5.78 27.75 4.98
N PRO A 103 -6.03 26.49 4.50
CA PRO A 103 -5.72 26.17 3.09
C PRO A 103 -6.71 26.83 2.17
N ILE A 104 -7.96 26.82 2.61
CA ILE A 104 -9.07 27.41 1.92
C ILE A 104 -8.93 28.94 1.97
N GLU A 105 -8.64 29.53 3.13
CA GLU A 105 -8.38 30.97 3.22
C GLU A 105 -7.27 31.43 2.26
N LEU A 106 -6.15 30.71 2.20
CA LEU A 106 -5.05 31.07 1.30
C LEU A 106 -5.43 30.94 -0.17
N LYS A 107 -6.19 29.90 -0.55
CA LYS A 107 -6.68 29.74 -1.92
C LYS A 107 -7.60 30.88 -2.33
N VAL A 108 -8.53 31.25 -1.45
CA VAL A 108 -9.40 32.41 -1.64
C VAL A 108 -8.58 33.68 -1.79
N ILE A 109 -7.65 33.95 -0.87
CA ILE A 109 -6.81 35.15 -0.91
C ILE A 109 -5.94 35.20 -2.17
N GLN A 110 -5.35 34.08 -2.58
CA GLN A 110 -4.53 33.97 -3.80
C GLN A 110 -5.30 34.36 -5.06
N ASN A 111 -6.59 34.02 -5.11
CA ASN A 111 -7.47 34.33 -6.24
C ASN A 111 -7.99 35.79 -6.23
N LEU A 112 -7.84 36.53 -5.13
CA LEU A 112 -8.22 37.94 -5.01
C LEU A 112 -7.09 38.89 -5.45
N LYS A 113 -7.47 40.06 -5.99
CA LYS A 113 -6.52 41.12 -6.33
C LYS A 113 -6.03 41.84 -5.07
N SER A 114 -4.80 42.39 -5.08
CA SER A 114 -4.20 43.03 -3.90
C SER A 114 -5.04 44.15 -3.27
N ALA A 115 -5.78 44.92 -4.08
CA ALA A 115 -6.66 45.99 -3.60
C ALA A 115 -7.93 45.47 -2.89
N GLU A 116 -8.39 44.26 -3.24
CA GLU A 116 -9.55 43.59 -2.62
C GLU A 116 -9.15 42.95 -1.28
N ARG A 117 -7.92 42.44 -1.19
CA ARG A 117 -7.39 41.80 0.05
C ARG A 117 -7.35 42.76 1.24
N GLY A 118 -7.01 44.03 1.01
CA GLY A 118 -6.87 45.03 2.08
C GLY A 118 -8.19 45.55 2.67
N LYS A 119 -9.35 45.18 2.08
CA LYS A 119 -10.68 45.62 2.50
C LYS A 119 -11.57 44.49 3.04
N LEU A 120 -11.06 43.26 3.03
CA LEU A 120 -11.86 42.06 3.32
C LEU A 120 -12.20 42.02 4.82
N THR A 121 -13.48 42.07 5.14
CA THR A 121 -13.95 41.83 6.51
C THR A 121 -13.89 40.33 6.85
N PRO A 122 -13.86 39.94 8.14
CA PRO A 122 -13.90 38.54 8.54
C PRO A 122 -15.09 37.78 7.93
N ILE A 123 -16.28 38.38 7.91
CA ILE A 123 -17.48 37.72 7.39
C ILE A 123 -17.42 37.51 5.87
N GLU A 124 -16.94 38.51 5.11
CA GLU A 124 -16.75 38.36 3.66
C GLU A 124 -15.70 37.29 3.32
N LEU A 125 -14.64 37.17 4.14
CA LEU A 125 -13.66 36.09 3.99
C LEU A 125 -14.30 34.73 4.22
N ARG A 126 -15.08 34.59 5.30
CA ARG A 126 -15.76 33.34 5.65
C ARG A 126 -16.76 32.91 4.58
N GLN A 127 -17.55 33.84 4.01
CA GLN A 127 -18.44 33.54 2.90
C GLN A 127 -17.70 33.07 1.65
N LYS A 128 -16.64 33.77 1.23
CA LYS A 128 -15.82 33.32 0.09
C LYS A 128 -15.15 31.97 0.33
N ALA A 129 -14.75 31.69 1.57
CA ALA A 129 -14.17 30.41 1.97
C ALA A 129 -15.20 29.27 1.93
N ARG A 130 -16.42 29.52 2.43
CA ARG A 130 -17.57 28.60 2.33
C ARG A 130 -17.87 28.25 0.88
N ASP A 131 -18.02 29.25 0.01
CA ASP A 131 -18.34 29.04 -1.41
C ASP A 131 -17.27 28.19 -2.12
N PHE A 132 -16.00 28.51 -1.88
CA PHE A 132 -14.88 27.77 -2.44
C PHE A 132 -14.82 26.32 -1.93
N ALA A 133 -15.08 26.11 -0.64
CA ALA A 133 -15.10 24.78 -0.05
C ALA A 133 -16.21 23.93 -0.67
N LEU A 134 -17.44 24.45 -0.74
CA LEU A 134 -18.60 23.74 -1.33
C LEU A 134 -18.38 23.39 -2.80
N GLU A 135 -17.87 24.32 -3.62
CA GLU A 135 -17.53 24.05 -5.03
C GLU A 135 -16.48 22.93 -5.16
N THR A 136 -15.52 22.89 -4.23
CA THR A 136 -14.47 21.87 -4.21
C THR A 136 -15.01 20.52 -3.77
N VAL A 137 -15.88 20.49 -2.75
CA VAL A 137 -16.58 19.28 -2.27
C VAL A 137 -17.30 18.62 -3.43
N ASP A 138 -18.08 19.36 -4.22
CA ASP A 138 -18.85 18.81 -5.33
C ASP A 138 -17.94 18.19 -6.41
N LYS A 139 -16.84 18.85 -6.77
CA LYS A 139 -15.87 18.30 -7.72
C LYS A 139 -15.20 17.01 -7.22
N GLN A 140 -14.83 16.98 -5.94
CA GLN A 140 -14.23 15.80 -5.31
C GLN A 140 -15.24 14.66 -5.19
N ARG A 141 -16.49 14.96 -4.83
CA ARG A 141 -17.61 14.00 -4.73
C ARG A 141 -17.83 13.27 -6.05
N GLU A 142 -17.95 14.01 -7.15
CA GLU A 142 -18.14 13.42 -8.49
C GLU A 142 -16.94 12.58 -8.92
N SER A 143 -15.73 13.00 -8.55
CA SER A 143 -14.51 12.21 -8.79
C SER A 143 -14.51 10.88 -8.02
N PHE A 144 -14.91 10.89 -6.74
CA PHE A 144 -14.99 9.66 -5.94
C PHE A 144 -16.09 8.71 -6.43
N LYS A 145 -17.27 9.23 -6.81
CA LYS A 145 -18.33 8.44 -7.47
C LYS A 145 -17.78 7.78 -8.74
N ARG A 146 -17.02 8.52 -9.55
CA ARG A 146 -16.43 8.00 -10.78
C ARG A 146 -15.40 6.88 -10.54
N TYR A 147 -14.73 6.86 -9.39
CA TYR A 147 -13.86 5.74 -8.98
C TYR A 147 -14.65 4.46 -8.63
N GLY A 148 -15.99 4.50 -8.70
CA GLY A 148 -16.89 3.40 -8.38
C GLY A 148 -17.13 3.23 -6.88
N VAL A 149 -16.93 4.27 -6.08
CA VAL A 149 -17.08 4.21 -4.61
C VAL A 149 -18.55 4.38 -4.24
N TRP A 150 -19.08 3.46 -3.43
CA TRP A 150 -20.39 3.61 -2.81
C TRP A 150 -20.29 4.33 -1.47
N GLY A 151 -21.36 5.03 -1.10
CA GLY A 151 -21.47 5.81 0.13
C GLY A 151 -22.70 6.69 0.10
N ASP A 152 -23.03 7.27 1.26
CA ASP A 152 -24.09 8.27 1.37
C ASP A 152 -23.64 9.61 0.77
N TRP A 153 -23.74 9.73 -0.56
CA TRP A 153 -23.29 10.91 -1.29
C TRP A 153 -24.30 12.06 -1.30
N GLU A 154 -25.55 11.79 -0.89
CA GLU A 154 -26.62 12.77 -0.83
C GLU A 154 -26.59 13.55 0.48
N ASP A 155 -26.28 12.88 1.60
CA ASP A 155 -26.11 13.51 2.91
C ASP A 155 -24.69 13.29 3.49
N PRO A 156 -23.63 13.79 2.85
CA PRO A 156 -22.28 13.71 3.38
C PRO A 156 -22.09 14.66 4.58
N TYR A 157 -21.15 14.32 5.47
CA TYR A 157 -20.83 15.23 6.57
C TYR A 157 -19.80 16.28 6.15
N MET A 158 -19.95 17.52 6.62
CA MET A 158 -19.01 18.59 6.34
C MET A 158 -18.75 19.37 7.63
N THR A 159 -17.48 19.64 7.91
CA THR A 159 -17.06 20.38 9.12
C THR A 159 -17.67 21.77 9.27
N LEU A 160 -18.11 22.40 8.16
CA LEU A 160 -18.76 23.72 8.13
C LEU A 160 -20.29 23.70 8.37
N THR A 161 -20.89 22.52 8.60
CA THR A 161 -22.34 22.42 8.84
C THR A 161 -22.67 22.80 10.27
N PRO A 162 -23.78 23.54 10.52
CA PRO A 162 -24.15 23.99 11.87
C PRO A 162 -24.17 22.87 12.91
N GLU A 163 -24.69 21.70 12.53
CA GLU A 163 -24.78 20.52 13.39
C GLU A 163 -23.40 20.00 13.79
N TYR A 164 -22.46 19.98 12.85
CA TYR A 164 -21.08 19.55 13.10
C TYR A 164 -20.35 20.55 14.01
N GLU A 165 -20.45 21.84 13.72
CA GLU A 165 -19.80 22.90 14.50
C GLU A 165 -20.32 22.92 15.95
N ALA A 166 -21.62 22.70 16.13
CA ALA A 166 -22.23 22.57 17.46
C ALA A 166 -21.74 21.31 18.20
N ALA A 167 -21.61 20.17 17.53
CA ALA A 167 -21.06 18.97 18.14
C ALA A 167 -19.59 19.16 18.56
N GLN A 168 -18.79 19.85 17.74
CA GLN A 168 -17.43 20.22 18.05
C GLN A 168 -17.34 21.14 19.28
N ILE A 169 -18.21 22.15 19.38
CA ILE A 169 -18.31 22.99 20.58
C ILE A 169 -18.69 22.15 21.81
N GLY A 170 -19.55 21.14 21.66
CA GLY A 170 -19.88 20.20 22.72
C GLY A 170 -18.67 19.39 23.21
N VAL A 171 -17.82 18.91 22.30
CA VAL A 171 -16.55 18.23 22.64
C VAL A 171 -15.62 19.18 23.39
N PHE A 172 -15.42 20.40 22.86
CA PHE A 172 -14.63 21.45 23.51
C PHE A 172 -15.16 21.74 24.92
N GLY A 173 -16.46 21.94 25.07
CA GLY A 173 -17.10 22.22 26.35
C GLY A 173 -16.87 21.14 27.39
N LYS A 174 -17.06 19.87 27.02
CA LYS A 174 -16.78 18.74 27.91
C LYS A 174 -15.31 18.71 28.37
N MET A 175 -14.38 19.03 27.47
CA MET A 175 -12.94 19.08 27.82
C MET A 175 -12.61 20.27 28.73
N VAL A 176 -13.23 21.43 28.52
CA VAL A 176 -13.11 22.60 29.42
C VAL A 176 -13.60 22.26 30.82
N LEU A 177 -14.80 21.68 30.94
CA LEU A 177 -15.42 21.37 32.24
C LEU A 177 -14.63 20.31 33.04
N LYS A 178 -13.88 19.45 32.35
CA LYS A 178 -12.94 18.50 32.99
C LYS A 178 -11.57 19.10 33.32
N GLY A 179 -11.33 20.38 33.00
CA GLY A 179 -10.06 21.07 33.25
C GLY A 179 -8.94 20.69 32.27
N TYR A 180 -9.26 20.05 31.13
CA TYR A 180 -8.27 19.67 30.13
C TYR A 180 -7.95 20.80 29.16
N ILE A 181 -8.81 21.82 29.06
CA ILE A 181 -8.56 23.00 28.23
C ILE A 181 -8.31 24.21 29.12
N TYR A 182 -7.21 24.91 28.85
CA TYR A 182 -6.82 26.09 29.60
C TYR A 182 -6.12 27.12 28.70
N ARG A 183 -6.08 28.37 29.16
CA ARG A 183 -5.36 29.46 28.50
C ARG A 183 -4.00 29.66 29.17
N GLY A 184 -2.94 29.75 28.38
CA GLY A 184 -1.58 29.92 28.90
C GLY A 184 -0.72 30.81 28.01
N LEU A 185 0.24 31.50 28.62
CA LEU A 185 1.30 32.22 27.91
C LEU A 185 2.48 31.27 27.71
N LYS A 186 2.64 30.72 26.50
CA LYS A 186 3.70 29.76 26.18
C LYS A 186 4.38 30.09 24.86
N PRO A 187 5.67 29.78 24.69
CA PRO A 187 6.30 29.85 23.38
C PRO A 187 5.65 28.84 22.44
N VAL A 188 5.19 29.33 21.30
CA VAL A 188 4.64 28.50 20.23
C VAL A 188 5.40 28.81 18.94
N HIS A 189 5.39 27.85 18.01
CA HIS A 189 5.77 28.15 16.65
C HIS A 189 4.82 29.21 16.10
N TRP A 190 5.38 30.32 15.67
CA TRP A 190 4.66 31.47 15.14
C TRP A 190 5.16 31.74 13.72
N SER A 191 4.23 31.95 12.79
CA SER A 191 4.55 32.43 11.45
C SER A 191 4.30 33.93 11.37
N PRO A 192 5.34 34.79 11.36
CA PRO A 192 5.16 36.23 11.14
C PRO A 192 4.49 36.54 9.79
N SER A 193 4.68 35.65 8.82
CA SER A 193 4.11 35.79 7.48
C SER A 193 2.61 35.50 7.43
N SER A 194 2.13 34.55 8.22
CA SER A 194 0.72 34.13 8.31
C SER A 194 -0.01 34.74 9.51
N LYS A 195 0.72 35.40 10.42
CA LYS A 195 0.27 36.01 11.68
C LYS A 195 -0.55 35.05 12.56
N THR A 196 -0.09 33.81 12.68
CA THR A 196 -0.77 32.78 13.47
C THR A 196 0.24 31.83 14.09
N ALA A 197 -0.16 31.24 15.22
CA ALA A 197 0.48 30.05 15.74
C ALA A 197 0.35 28.89 14.74
N LEU A 198 1.35 28.01 14.71
CA LEU A 198 1.42 26.80 13.90
C LEU A 198 1.64 25.59 14.82
N ALA A 199 1.00 24.47 14.53
CA ALA A 199 1.36 23.19 15.12
C ALA A 199 2.61 22.59 14.45
N GLU A 200 3.26 21.63 15.11
CA GLU A 200 4.42 20.89 14.57
C GLU A 200 4.13 20.26 13.19
N ALA A 201 2.91 19.74 13.01
CA ALA A 201 2.44 19.18 11.74
C ALA A 201 2.32 20.21 10.60
N GLU A 202 2.36 21.50 10.93
CA GLU A 202 2.28 22.64 10.00
C GLU A 202 3.66 23.26 9.71
N LEU A 203 4.75 22.57 10.07
CA LEU A 203 6.11 23.01 9.81
C LEU A 203 6.78 22.15 8.74
N GLU A 204 7.69 22.75 7.99
CA GLU A 204 8.59 22.03 7.11
C GLU A 204 10.05 22.47 7.29
N TYR A 205 10.98 21.59 6.94
CA TYR A 205 12.41 21.80 7.16
C TYR A 205 13.14 21.67 5.82
N PRO A 206 13.23 22.76 5.03
CA PRO A 206 13.94 22.73 3.75
C PRO A 206 15.45 22.50 3.94
N GLU A 207 16.09 21.87 2.96
CA GLU A 207 17.55 21.74 2.94
C GLU A 207 18.21 23.09 2.59
N GLY A 208 19.42 23.33 3.12
CA GLY A 208 20.23 24.49 2.78
C GLY A 208 19.87 25.79 3.51
N HIS A 209 19.14 25.74 4.63
CA HIS A 209 18.94 26.93 5.46
C HIS A 209 20.25 27.32 6.17
N THR A 210 20.63 28.59 6.07
CA THR A 210 21.80 29.14 6.76
C THR A 210 21.36 30.25 7.72
N SER A 211 21.68 30.11 8.99
CA SER A 211 21.51 31.15 10.01
C SER A 211 22.82 31.88 10.29
N GLN A 212 22.76 33.13 10.73
CA GLN A 212 23.90 33.83 11.33
C GLN A 212 24.06 33.36 12.77
N SER A 213 25.10 32.58 13.02
CA SER A 213 25.43 32.05 14.34
C SER A 213 26.45 32.95 15.03
N ILE A 214 26.29 33.12 16.35
CA ILE A 214 27.22 33.88 17.17
C ILE A 214 27.72 33.08 18.37
N TYR A 215 28.95 33.37 18.74
CA TYR A 215 29.52 33.09 20.05
C TYR A 215 29.59 34.42 20.80
N ALA A 216 29.02 34.47 22.00
CA ALA A 216 29.01 35.67 22.82
C ALA A 216 29.46 35.34 24.25
N ALA A 217 30.03 36.31 24.95
CA ALA A 217 30.53 36.16 26.30
C ALA A 217 29.78 37.11 27.25
N PHE A 218 29.30 36.60 28.38
CA PHE A 218 28.66 37.43 29.42
C PHE A 218 29.50 37.45 30.70
N LYS A 219 29.71 38.64 31.28
CA LYS A 219 30.62 38.82 32.43
C LYS A 219 29.99 38.26 33.71
N ILE A 220 30.69 37.37 34.41
CA ILE A 220 30.26 36.87 35.72
C ILE A 220 30.44 37.97 36.77
N THR A 221 29.40 38.23 37.55
CA THR A 221 29.37 39.25 38.61
C THR A 221 29.48 38.63 40.00
N LYS A 222 28.88 37.45 40.24
CA LYS A 222 28.98 36.74 41.52
C LYS A 222 29.10 35.23 41.33
N LEU A 223 29.90 34.61 42.19
CA LEU A 223 30.12 33.16 42.21
C LEU A 223 29.20 32.45 43.21
N ALA A 224 28.70 31.29 42.83
CA ALA A 224 28.02 30.37 43.73
C ALA A 224 28.96 29.85 44.82
N LYS A 225 28.39 29.45 45.97
CA LYS A 225 29.18 28.97 47.13
C LYS A 225 30.10 27.79 46.79
N ALA A 226 29.65 26.89 45.90
CA ALA A 226 30.40 25.70 45.51
C ALA A 226 31.71 26.05 44.77
N VAL A 227 31.66 27.01 43.84
CA VAL A 227 32.82 27.43 43.03
C VAL A 227 33.59 28.61 43.59
N GLN A 228 33.18 29.19 44.72
CA GLN A 228 33.89 30.34 45.31
C GLN A 228 35.35 30.03 45.62
N LYS A 229 35.71 28.82 46.06
CA LYS A 229 37.12 28.51 46.36
C LYS A 229 37.97 28.37 45.10
N SER A 230 37.42 27.78 44.04
CA SER A 230 38.14 27.48 42.80
C SER A 230 38.19 28.67 41.84
N LEU A 231 37.13 29.49 41.78
CA LEU A 231 37.00 30.54 40.75
C LEU A 231 37.19 31.98 41.27
N LYS A 232 37.19 32.22 42.60
CA LYS A 232 37.33 33.58 43.16
C LYS A 232 38.59 34.33 42.72
N PRO A 233 39.77 33.70 42.54
CA PRO A 233 40.95 34.41 42.01
C PRO A 233 40.76 34.99 40.61
N TYR A 234 39.77 34.50 39.85
CA TYR A 234 39.56 34.82 38.45
C TYR A 234 38.32 35.70 38.20
N LEU A 235 37.52 36.00 39.23
CA LEU A 235 36.19 36.62 39.09
C LEU A 235 36.19 37.90 38.23
N GLU A 236 37.14 38.81 38.44
CA GLU A 236 37.23 40.07 37.68
C GLU A 236 37.38 39.88 36.17
N LYS A 237 37.91 38.71 35.78
CA LYS A 237 38.26 38.32 34.41
C LYS A 237 37.34 37.25 33.85
N LEU A 238 36.32 36.81 34.59
CA LEU A 238 35.54 35.60 34.30
C LEU A 238 34.28 35.89 33.47
N TRP A 239 34.09 35.12 32.41
CA TRP A 239 32.96 35.24 31.49
C TRP A 239 32.38 33.86 31.17
N VAL A 240 31.07 33.77 30.96
CA VAL A 240 30.41 32.59 30.40
C VAL A 240 30.28 32.76 28.89
N ALA A 241 30.81 31.81 28.12
CA ALA A 241 30.72 31.85 26.67
C ALA A 241 29.51 31.02 26.22
N ILE A 242 28.57 31.65 25.52
CA ILE A 242 27.38 31.02 24.96
C ILE A 242 27.49 30.95 23.44
N TRP A 243 26.66 30.08 22.86
CA TRP A 243 26.48 29.98 21.42
C TRP A 243 24.98 30.04 21.08
N THR A 244 24.64 30.70 19.98
CA THR A 244 23.28 30.68 19.45
C THR A 244 23.24 30.91 17.93
N THR A 245 22.29 30.26 17.26
CA THR A 245 21.96 30.49 15.85
C THR A 245 20.91 31.59 15.66
N THR A 246 20.40 32.19 16.75
CA THR A 246 19.36 33.21 16.73
C THR A 246 19.78 34.44 17.51
N PRO A 247 20.67 35.31 16.97
CA PRO A 247 21.11 36.52 17.65
C PRO A 247 19.95 37.39 18.16
N TRP A 248 18.86 37.47 17.39
CA TRP A 248 17.65 38.21 17.76
C TRP A 248 16.99 37.78 19.09
N THR A 249 17.30 36.61 19.65
CA THR A 249 16.74 36.18 20.96
C THR A 249 17.54 36.68 22.16
N ILE A 250 18.72 37.28 21.96
CA ILE A 250 19.58 37.80 23.04
C ILE A 250 18.86 38.83 23.93
N PRO A 251 18.07 39.79 23.44
CA PRO A 251 17.29 40.69 24.31
C PRO A 251 16.36 39.96 25.29
N GLY A 252 15.89 38.77 24.93
CA GLY A 252 15.06 37.90 25.77
C GLY A 252 15.84 37.04 26.77
N ASN A 253 17.18 37.11 26.83
CA ASN A 253 18.00 36.26 27.67
C ASN A 253 17.83 36.55 29.18
N LEU A 254 17.42 35.56 29.96
CA LEU A 254 17.20 35.67 31.40
C LEU A 254 18.04 34.69 32.23
N ALA A 255 18.68 33.72 31.58
CA ALA A 255 19.59 32.80 32.23
C ALA A 255 20.60 32.21 31.24
N VAL A 256 21.62 31.51 31.76
CA VAL A 256 22.49 30.62 30.98
C VAL A 256 22.38 29.23 31.58
N SER A 257 21.97 28.27 30.77
CA SER A 257 21.78 26.88 31.15
C SER A 257 23.05 26.06 30.97
N VAL A 258 23.36 25.26 31.99
CA VAL A 258 24.44 24.25 32.00
C VAL A 258 23.87 22.85 32.24
N ASN A 259 24.60 21.84 31.79
CA ASN A 259 24.31 20.44 32.13
C ASN A 259 24.97 20.11 33.49
N PRO A 260 24.25 19.52 34.45
CA PRO A 260 24.81 19.28 35.78
C PRO A 260 25.96 18.25 35.77
N ASP A 261 25.93 17.29 34.84
CA ASP A 261 26.85 16.15 34.78
C ASP A 261 28.09 16.41 33.92
N LEU A 262 28.10 17.48 33.12
CA LEU A 262 29.27 17.84 32.32
C LEU A 262 30.34 18.56 33.15
N ASP A 263 31.60 18.35 32.77
CA ASP A 263 32.72 19.12 33.28
C ASP A 263 32.93 20.38 32.43
N TYR A 264 33.16 21.51 33.09
CA TYR A 264 33.36 22.81 32.46
C TYR A 264 34.77 23.31 32.74
N ALA A 265 35.47 23.70 31.68
CA ALA A 265 36.80 24.26 31.75
C ALA A 265 36.74 25.79 31.75
N LEU A 266 37.52 26.38 32.66
CA LEU A 266 37.93 27.77 32.59
C LEU A 266 39.11 27.85 31.62
N VAL A 267 38.95 28.52 30.49
CA VAL A 267 39.98 28.62 29.45
C VAL A 267 40.51 30.03 29.28
N LYS A 268 41.81 30.12 29.00
CA LYS A 268 42.50 31.35 28.61
C LYS A 268 42.79 31.32 27.11
N PRO A 269 42.33 32.31 26.32
CA PRO A 269 42.71 32.45 24.92
C PRO A 269 44.17 32.94 24.78
N ASP A 270 44.78 32.72 23.62
CA ASP A 270 46.09 33.30 23.30
C ASP A 270 46.02 34.84 23.22
N VAL A 271 47.18 35.49 23.44
CA VAL A 271 47.32 36.96 23.55
C VAL A 271 46.83 37.74 22.32
N ASP A 272 46.80 37.13 21.13
CA ASP A 272 46.39 37.78 19.88
C ASP A 272 44.86 37.77 19.63
N TYR A 273 44.05 37.30 20.58
CA TYR A 273 42.60 37.20 20.41
C TYR A 273 41.88 38.56 20.56
N ALA A 274 40.95 38.84 19.65
CA ALA A 274 40.30 40.15 19.44
C ALA A 274 39.59 40.77 20.66
N MET A 275 39.36 40.00 21.74
CA MET A 275 38.68 40.46 22.95
C MET A 275 39.60 40.79 24.15
N GLY A 276 40.92 40.71 23.97
CA GLY A 276 41.95 41.14 24.93
C GLY A 276 42.55 40.02 25.79
N GLU A 277 43.80 40.21 26.22
CA GLU A 277 44.67 39.22 26.92
C GLU A 277 44.17 38.76 28.31
N ASP A 278 43.14 39.43 28.83
CA ASP A 278 42.75 39.40 30.24
C ASP A 278 41.36 38.78 30.51
N LYS A 279 40.70 38.19 29.51
CA LYS A 279 39.41 37.49 29.70
C LYS A 279 39.60 35.98 29.78
N LEU A 280 38.87 35.35 30.71
CA LEU A 280 38.78 33.91 30.85
C LEU A 280 37.34 33.46 30.58
N PHE A 281 37.18 32.39 29.81
CA PHE A 281 35.87 31.88 29.41
C PHE A 281 35.56 30.55 30.09
N ILE A 282 34.31 30.38 30.51
CA ILE A 282 33.77 29.08 30.91
C ILE A 282 33.16 28.45 29.66
N VAL A 283 33.63 27.26 29.32
CA VAL A 283 33.13 26.41 28.22
C VAL A 283 33.10 24.94 28.68
N ALA A 284 32.36 24.08 28.01
CA ALA A 284 32.43 22.64 28.30
C ALA A 284 33.85 22.12 28.04
N ALA A 285 34.38 21.30 28.96
CA ALA A 285 35.77 20.84 28.92
C ALA A 285 36.08 20.03 27.65
N GLU A 286 35.14 19.20 27.19
CA GLU A 286 35.29 18.42 25.95
C GLU A 286 35.22 19.29 24.68
N ALA A 287 34.62 20.48 24.76
CA ALA A 287 34.46 21.38 23.62
C ALA A 287 35.71 22.24 23.37
N VAL A 288 36.71 22.24 24.25
CA VAL A 288 37.86 23.16 24.21
C VAL A 288 38.66 23.05 22.90
N GLU A 289 38.97 21.85 22.44
CA GLU A 289 39.75 21.64 21.22
C GLU A 289 38.98 22.16 19.99
N ARG A 290 37.70 21.79 19.88
CA ARG A 290 36.80 22.25 18.81
C ARG A 290 36.65 23.77 18.82
N LEU A 291 36.40 24.35 19.99
CA LEU A 291 36.24 25.80 20.16
C LEU A 291 37.53 26.55 19.86
N SER A 292 38.71 25.97 20.14
CA SER A 292 39.99 26.58 19.76
C SER A 292 40.09 26.72 18.23
N ALA A 293 39.74 25.64 17.51
CA ALA A 293 39.69 25.66 16.05
C ALA A 293 38.62 26.63 15.53
N THR A 294 37.43 26.66 16.15
CA THR A 294 36.34 27.57 15.76
C THR A 294 36.70 29.03 15.98
N LEU A 295 37.24 29.39 17.15
CA LEU A 295 37.58 30.78 17.47
C LEU A 295 38.91 31.24 16.83
N GLY A 296 39.69 30.31 16.26
CA GLY A 296 40.97 30.61 15.63
C GLY A 296 42.06 31.01 16.64
N THR A 297 41.96 30.53 17.88
CA THR A 297 42.92 30.81 18.98
C THR A 297 43.05 29.58 19.87
N THR A 298 44.22 29.34 20.47
CA THR A 298 44.38 28.22 21.41
C THR A 298 43.68 28.57 22.72
N LEU A 299 42.75 27.73 23.15
CA LEU A 299 42.11 27.85 24.47
C LEU A 299 42.83 26.94 25.45
N THR A 300 43.61 27.53 26.37
CA THR A 300 44.36 26.78 27.38
C THR A 300 43.53 26.63 28.67
N PRO A 301 43.20 25.40 29.12
CA PRO A 301 42.50 25.18 30.38
C PRO A 301 43.33 25.61 31.59
N VAL A 302 42.71 26.39 32.49
CA VAL A 302 43.31 26.92 33.73
C VAL A 302 42.72 26.21 34.96
N ALA A 303 41.44 25.87 34.91
CA ALA A 303 40.74 25.14 35.96
C ALA A 303 39.55 24.37 35.37
N THR A 304 39.05 23.37 36.12
CA THR A 304 37.85 22.61 35.76
C THR A 304 36.88 22.61 36.94
N VAL A 305 35.58 22.72 36.64
CA VAL A 305 34.48 22.69 37.62
C VAL A 305 33.34 21.82 37.10
N LYS A 306 32.52 21.27 38.00
CA LYS A 306 31.33 20.54 37.59
C LYS A 306 30.22 21.52 37.20
N GLY A 307 29.39 21.17 36.21
CA GLY A 307 28.27 22.00 35.80
C GLY A 307 27.29 22.27 36.95
N GLN A 308 27.03 21.26 37.79
CA GLN A 308 26.21 21.42 39.00
C GLN A 308 26.73 22.52 39.94
N ASP A 309 28.04 22.69 40.05
CA ASP A 309 28.65 23.67 40.96
C ASP A 309 28.52 25.12 40.45
N LEU A 310 28.27 25.30 39.14
CA LEU A 310 28.07 26.61 38.52
C LEU A 310 26.66 27.19 38.78
N GLU A 311 25.71 26.37 39.25
CA GLU A 311 24.34 26.80 39.53
C GLU A 311 24.31 27.99 40.50
N ASN A 312 23.51 29.00 40.16
CA ASN A 312 23.35 30.26 40.90
C ASN A 312 24.55 31.23 40.83
N CYS A 313 25.56 30.99 39.98
CA CYS A 313 26.44 32.09 39.59
C CYS A 313 25.62 33.18 38.88
N THR A 314 25.96 34.44 39.06
CA THR A 314 25.28 35.55 38.37
C THR A 314 26.20 36.20 37.34
N TYR A 315 25.60 36.66 36.24
CA TYR A 315 26.28 37.40 35.19
C TYR A 315 25.51 38.68 34.82
N GLN A 316 26.23 39.64 34.25
CA GLN A 316 25.65 40.85 33.69
C GLN A 316 25.27 40.61 32.23
N HIS A 317 24.04 40.94 31.86
CA HIS A 317 23.61 40.92 30.46
C HIS A 317 24.41 41.97 29.65
N PRO A 318 24.94 41.63 28.46
CA PRO A 318 25.87 42.50 27.74
C PRO A 318 25.23 43.77 27.15
N LEU A 319 23.93 43.73 26.86
CA LEU A 319 23.20 44.83 26.19
C LEU A 319 22.21 45.58 27.07
N PHE A 320 21.86 45.02 28.24
CA PHE A 320 20.81 45.56 29.11
C PHE A 320 21.33 45.60 30.54
N ASP A 321 20.89 46.58 31.33
CA ASP A 321 21.23 46.65 32.75
C ASP A 321 20.40 45.62 33.54
N ARG A 322 20.74 44.33 33.35
CA ARG A 322 20.05 43.17 33.91
C ARG A 322 21.07 42.15 34.41
N GLU A 323 20.97 41.79 35.68
CA GLU A 323 21.70 40.67 36.27
C GLU A 323 20.87 39.38 36.10
N SER A 324 21.50 38.28 35.70
CA SER A 324 20.85 36.99 35.41
C SER A 324 21.67 35.83 35.97
N LYS A 325 21.08 34.63 36.06
CA LYS A 325 21.68 33.47 36.73
C LYS A 325 22.13 32.39 35.75
N VAL A 326 23.18 31.68 36.14
CA VAL A 326 23.49 30.35 35.60
C VAL A 326 22.58 29.33 36.27
N VAL A 327 21.88 28.52 35.47
CA VAL A 327 20.85 27.57 35.92
C VAL A 327 21.12 26.17 35.39
N ILE A 328 20.51 25.17 36.02
CA ILE A 328 20.56 23.79 35.51
C ILE A 328 19.48 23.62 34.44
N GLY A 329 19.92 23.42 33.20
CA GLY A 329 19.05 23.08 32.09
C GLY A 329 18.64 21.61 32.16
N GLY A 330 19.51 20.76 31.62
CA GLY A 330 19.36 19.30 31.55
C GLY A 330 20.10 18.74 30.34
N ASP A 331 19.62 17.61 29.82
CA ASP A 331 20.33 16.81 28.80
C ASP A 331 20.33 17.44 27.40
N TYR A 332 19.51 18.45 27.16
CA TYR A 332 19.53 19.21 25.89
C TYR A 332 20.78 20.11 25.75
N VAL A 333 21.48 20.36 26.85
CA VAL A 333 22.79 21.03 26.84
C VAL A 333 23.87 19.97 26.63
N THR A 334 24.48 19.96 25.45
CA THR A 334 25.45 18.94 25.00
C THR A 334 26.81 19.54 24.61
N THR A 335 27.80 18.69 24.35
CA THR A 335 29.16 19.11 23.90
C THR A 335 29.36 19.03 22.38
N ASP A 336 28.38 18.46 21.65
CA ASP A 336 28.45 18.23 20.20
C ASP A 336 28.45 19.52 19.37
N SER A 337 27.82 20.58 19.88
CA SER A 337 27.74 21.88 19.19
C SER A 337 27.82 23.05 20.18
N GLY A 338 28.14 24.25 19.68
CA GLY A 338 28.27 25.45 20.49
C GLY A 338 29.36 25.35 21.57
N THR A 339 29.13 25.98 22.72
CA THR A 339 30.08 26.07 23.84
C THR A 339 29.82 25.10 24.98
N GLY A 340 28.69 24.36 24.95
CA GLY A 340 28.16 23.63 26.10
C GLY A 340 27.49 24.49 27.16
N LEU A 341 27.30 25.79 26.89
CA LEU A 341 26.45 26.69 27.66
C LEU A 341 25.40 27.30 26.72
N VAL A 342 24.13 27.16 27.08
CA VAL A 342 23.01 27.61 26.26
C VAL A 342 22.38 28.83 26.91
N HIS A 343 22.31 29.94 26.19
CA HIS A 343 21.57 31.10 26.68
C HIS A 343 20.07 30.76 26.70
N THR A 344 19.35 31.19 27.74
CA THR A 344 17.96 30.80 27.97
C THR A 344 17.06 32.03 27.89
N ALA A 345 16.14 32.00 26.93
CA ALA A 345 15.13 33.03 26.69
C ALA A 345 13.73 32.39 26.75
N PRO A 346 13.07 32.35 27.93
CA PRO A 346 11.82 31.62 28.15
C PRO A 346 10.67 31.94 27.19
N GLY A 347 10.67 33.13 26.58
CA GLY A 347 9.67 33.52 25.58
C GLY A 347 9.93 33.03 24.15
N HIS A 348 11.04 32.31 23.90
CA HIS A 348 11.53 31.99 22.55
C HIS A 348 12.02 30.54 22.38
N GLY A 349 11.79 29.65 23.33
CA GLY A 349 12.14 28.24 23.23
C GLY A 349 11.36 27.38 24.22
N GLN A 350 11.03 26.14 23.84
CA GLN A 350 10.23 25.25 24.68
C GLN A 350 11.03 24.75 25.90
N GLU A 351 12.28 24.31 25.69
CA GLU A 351 13.21 23.92 26.74
C GLU A 351 13.51 25.10 27.66
N ASP A 352 13.71 26.29 27.07
CA ASP A 352 13.94 27.54 27.80
C ASP A 352 12.74 27.92 28.67
N TYR A 353 11.52 27.71 28.19
CA TYR A 353 10.30 27.92 28.97
C TYR A 353 10.21 26.94 30.14
N ILE A 354 10.52 25.66 29.93
CA ILE A 354 10.49 24.64 31.00
C ILE A 354 11.50 24.98 32.09
N VAL A 355 12.73 25.37 31.71
CA VAL A 355 13.75 25.83 32.66
C VAL A 355 13.33 27.14 33.33
N GLY A 356 12.76 28.07 32.56
CA GLY A 356 12.21 29.31 33.08
C GLY A 356 11.16 29.08 34.15
N GLN A 357 10.21 28.16 33.92
CA GLN A 357 9.21 27.74 34.90
C GLN A 357 9.86 27.15 36.17
N ARG A 358 10.83 26.25 36.02
CA ARG A 358 11.56 25.63 37.15
C ARG A 358 12.20 26.67 38.07
N TYR A 359 12.77 27.73 37.49
CA TYR A 359 13.46 28.79 38.24
C TYR A 359 12.60 30.05 38.44
N SER A 360 11.31 30.01 38.10
CA SER A 360 10.39 31.15 38.19
C SER A 360 10.89 32.40 37.46
N LEU A 361 11.50 32.23 36.28
CA LEU A 361 11.92 33.32 35.40
C LEU A 361 10.70 33.91 34.66
N PRO A 362 10.67 35.23 34.42
CA PRO A 362 9.59 35.84 33.63
C PRO A 362 9.62 35.35 32.19
N ILE A 363 8.44 35.26 31.55
CA ILE A 363 8.30 34.84 30.16
C ILE A 363 8.46 36.08 29.27
N LEU A 364 9.70 36.57 29.15
CA LEU A 364 10.01 37.75 28.35
C LEU A 364 10.05 37.38 26.85
N SER A 365 9.23 38.04 26.04
CA SER A 365 9.17 37.85 24.59
C SER A 365 9.04 39.21 23.88
N PRO A 366 10.14 39.96 23.69
CA PRO A 366 10.09 41.33 23.21
C PRO A 366 9.89 41.41 21.68
N VAL A 367 8.99 40.58 21.14
CA VAL A 367 8.70 40.45 19.70
C VAL A 367 7.19 40.44 19.51
N ASP A 368 6.70 41.14 18.50
CA ASP A 368 5.28 41.24 18.16
C ASP A 368 4.82 40.15 17.17
N GLY A 369 3.52 40.13 16.84
CA GLY A 369 2.95 39.17 15.89
C GLY A 369 3.44 39.33 14.43
N ASN A 370 4.08 40.45 14.09
CA ASN A 370 4.68 40.69 12.78
C ASN A 370 6.15 40.25 12.72
N GLY A 371 6.70 39.71 13.80
CA GLY A 371 8.12 39.35 13.91
C GLY A 371 9.01 40.59 14.00
N LYS A 372 8.54 41.65 14.65
CA LYS A 372 9.31 42.87 14.94
C LYS A 372 9.53 43.02 16.44
N PHE A 373 10.65 43.60 16.84
CA PHE A 373 10.90 43.89 18.25
C PHE A 373 9.87 44.90 18.81
N THR A 374 9.43 44.69 20.04
CA THR A 374 8.57 45.61 20.81
C THR A 374 9.41 46.63 21.58
N ALA A 375 8.76 47.60 22.24
CA ALA A 375 9.43 48.56 23.14
C ALA A 375 10.25 47.89 24.26
N GLU A 376 9.94 46.65 24.64
CA GLU A 376 10.70 45.88 25.64
C GLU A 376 12.11 45.51 25.16
N ALA A 377 12.38 45.61 23.85
CA ALA A 377 13.72 45.42 23.29
C ALA A 377 14.59 46.69 23.32
N GLY A 378 14.09 47.81 23.84
CA GLY A 378 14.84 49.08 23.88
C GLY A 378 15.19 49.61 22.49
N ASP A 379 16.48 49.86 22.24
CA ASP A 379 16.99 50.49 21.01
C ASP A 379 16.71 49.69 19.72
N PHE A 380 16.29 48.43 19.83
CA PHE A 380 15.97 47.57 18.68
C PHE A 380 14.50 47.62 18.25
N GLU A 381 13.66 48.41 18.92
CA GLU A 381 12.21 48.49 18.65
C GLU A 381 11.89 48.68 17.15
N GLY A 382 10.92 47.90 16.65
CA GLY A 382 10.41 48.00 15.28
C GLY A 382 11.22 47.27 14.20
N LEU A 383 12.43 46.80 14.50
CA LEU A 383 13.27 46.02 13.58
C LEU A 383 12.75 44.58 13.42
N ASN A 384 12.78 44.04 12.20
CA ASN A 384 12.39 42.66 11.92
C ASN A 384 13.45 41.66 12.41
N VAL A 385 13.04 40.70 13.24
CA VAL A 385 13.95 39.77 13.95
C VAL A 385 14.64 38.78 13.02
N LEU A 386 14.06 38.47 11.86
CA LEU A 386 14.63 37.55 10.87
C LEU A 386 15.53 38.25 9.84
N LYS A 387 15.66 39.57 9.93
CA LYS A 387 16.41 40.41 8.98
C LYS A 387 17.31 41.38 9.73
N GLU A 388 16.99 42.68 9.70
CA GLU A 388 17.76 43.77 10.29
C GLU A 388 18.00 43.61 11.80
N GLY A 389 17.11 42.92 12.51
CA GLY A 389 17.25 42.67 13.94
C GLY A 389 18.47 41.82 14.30
N ASN A 390 18.83 40.80 13.51
CA ASN A 390 20.04 40.00 13.77
C ASN A 390 21.29 40.87 13.64
N VAL A 391 21.38 41.66 12.57
CA VAL A 391 22.53 42.52 12.30
C VAL A 391 22.72 43.53 13.43
N ALA A 392 21.64 44.21 13.84
CA ALA A 392 21.70 45.20 14.92
C ALA A 392 22.17 44.61 16.26
N ILE A 393 21.73 43.39 16.60
CA ILE A 393 22.17 42.71 17.84
C ILE A 393 23.66 42.34 17.77
N ILE A 394 24.11 41.84 16.62
CA ILE A 394 25.52 41.47 16.43
C ILE A 394 26.42 42.70 16.58
N GLU A 395 26.07 43.81 15.93
CA GLU A 395 26.78 45.09 16.06
C GLU A 395 26.80 45.60 17.51
N ALA A 396 25.67 45.50 18.22
CA ALA A 396 25.57 45.90 19.62
C ALA A 396 26.48 45.04 20.53
N LEU A 397 26.52 43.72 20.32
CA LEU A 397 27.41 42.81 21.06
C LEU A 397 28.89 43.08 20.76
N GLN A 398 29.22 43.44 19.53
CA GLN A 398 30.57 43.83 19.14
C GLN A 398 30.98 45.13 19.84
N ASN A 399 30.12 46.16 19.81
CA ASN A 399 30.35 47.43 20.49
C ASN A 399 30.46 47.28 22.02
N ALA A 400 29.73 46.33 22.60
CA ALA A 400 29.80 45.97 24.01
C ALA A 400 31.01 45.09 24.36
N ASN A 401 31.93 44.83 23.42
CA ASN A 401 33.04 43.89 23.60
C ASN A 401 32.58 42.57 24.24
N SER A 402 31.50 42.00 23.70
CA SER A 402 30.89 40.74 24.14
C SER A 402 30.74 39.70 23.01
N LEU A 403 30.97 40.07 21.75
CA LEU A 403 30.98 39.14 20.61
C LEU A 403 32.34 38.44 20.47
N LEU A 404 32.36 37.11 20.55
CA LEU A 404 33.55 36.27 20.37
C LEU A 404 33.80 35.94 18.90
N LYS A 405 32.74 35.53 18.19
CA LYS A 405 32.80 35.20 16.76
C LYS A 405 31.39 35.22 16.16
N GLU A 406 31.30 35.64 14.90
CA GLU A 406 30.15 35.44 14.02
C GLU A 406 30.53 34.44 12.92
N GLU A 407 29.65 33.51 12.59
CA GLU A 407 29.81 32.62 11.43
C GLU A 407 28.48 32.18 10.81
N PRO A 408 28.44 31.89 9.50
CA PRO A 408 27.30 31.24 8.88
C PRO A 408 27.18 29.79 9.35
N TYR A 409 25.97 29.36 9.72
CA TYR A 409 25.69 28.00 10.19
C TYR A 409 24.55 27.37 9.41
N GLU A 410 24.85 26.29 8.68
CA GLU A 410 23.88 25.53 7.90
C GLU A 410 23.22 24.46 8.76
N HIS A 411 21.89 24.48 8.86
CA HIS A 411 21.13 23.52 9.68
C HIS A 411 19.66 23.43 9.24
N LYS A 412 18.91 22.52 9.86
CA LYS A 412 17.47 22.40 9.63
C LYS A 412 16.73 23.44 10.44
N TYR A 413 15.97 24.30 9.76
CA TYR A 413 15.17 25.35 10.40
C TYR A 413 13.69 25.23 10.02
N PRO A 414 12.75 25.50 10.94
CA PRO A 414 11.32 25.36 10.66
C PRO A 414 10.78 26.53 9.82
N TYR A 415 10.12 26.18 8.73
CA TYR A 415 9.43 27.07 7.81
C TYR A 415 7.93 26.83 7.88
N ASP A 416 7.16 27.89 7.64
CA ASP A 416 5.73 27.79 7.41
C ASP A 416 5.54 26.98 6.12
N TRP A 417 4.91 25.81 6.26
CA TRP A 417 4.73 24.85 5.17
C TRP A 417 3.99 25.41 3.95
N ARG A 418 3.37 26.58 4.07
CA ARG A 418 2.55 27.17 3.00
C ARG A 418 3.16 28.41 2.42
N THR A 419 3.61 29.33 3.26
CA THR A 419 4.24 30.56 2.78
C THR A 419 5.70 30.33 2.38
N LYS A 420 6.28 29.19 2.79
CA LYS A 420 7.69 28.84 2.54
C LYS A 420 8.64 29.87 3.13
N LYS A 421 8.26 30.50 4.26
CA LYS A 421 9.04 31.50 4.99
C LYS A 421 9.44 30.99 6.38
N PRO A 422 10.57 31.46 6.95
CA PRO A 422 11.01 31.02 8.27
C PRO A 422 9.99 31.36 9.37
N THR A 423 9.84 30.47 10.34
CA THR A 423 9.03 30.68 11.56
C THR A 423 9.89 31.17 12.71
N ILE A 424 9.27 31.60 13.80
CA ILE A 424 9.96 31.92 15.06
C ILE A 424 9.25 31.25 16.23
N PHE A 425 9.93 31.09 17.35
CA PHE A 425 9.27 30.83 18.63
C PHE A 425 8.96 32.16 19.32
N ARG A 426 7.72 32.32 19.77
CA ARG A 426 7.27 33.51 20.48
C ARG A 426 6.24 33.12 21.53
N ALA A 427 6.34 33.69 22.72
CA ALA A 427 5.31 33.54 23.74
C ALA A 427 4.08 34.37 23.38
N THR A 428 2.94 33.71 23.36
CA THR A 428 1.63 34.34 23.18
C THR A 428 0.61 33.63 24.05
N GLU A 429 -0.39 34.36 24.49
CA GLU A 429 -1.56 33.75 25.13
C GLU A 429 -2.30 32.92 24.08
N GLN A 430 -2.47 31.63 24.37
CA GLN A 430 -3.14 30.68 23.49
C GLN A 430 -3.95 29.70 24.33
N TRP A 431 -4.89 29.02 23.69
CA TRP A 431 -5.65 27.92 24.26
C TRP A 431 -4.95 26.60 23.99
N PHE A 432 -4.84 25.79 25.05
CA PHE A 432 -4.16 24.51 25.03
C PHE A 432 -5.09 23.41 25.53
N ALA A 433 -5.05 22.26 24.86
CA ALA A 433 -5.60 21.01 25.38
C ALA A 433 -4.47 20.19 26.01
N SER A 434 -4.53 20.00 27.32
CA SER A 434 -3.56 19.19 28.06
C SER A 434 -3.89 17.72 27.98
N VAL A 435 -2.90 16.92 27.59
CA VAL A 435 -3.01 15.45 27.56
C VAL A 435 -2.68 14.85 28.93
N GLU A 436 -2.03 15.59 29.83
CA GLU A 436 -1.54 15.08 31.11
C GLU A 436 -2.65 14.42 31.96
N GLY A 437 -3.84 15.03 31.96
CA GLY A 437 -4.98 14.56 32.75
C GLY A 437 -5.67 13.28 32.24
N PHE A 438 -5.31 12.77 31.05
CA PHE A 438 -5.89 11.54 30.49
C PHE A 438 -4.89 10.70 29.65
N ARG A 439 -3.59 10.96 29.79
CA ARG A 439 -2.53 10.30 29.00
C ARG A 439 -2.54 8.78 29.20
N ASN A 440 -2.69 8.34 30.44
CA ASN A 440 -2.65 6.91 30.77
C ASN A 440 -3.84 6.15 30.19
N GLU A 441 -5.02 6.76 30.21
CA GLU A 441 -6.24 6.25 29.58
C GLU A 441 -6.07 6.16 28.06
N ALA A 442 -5.47 7.18 27.44
CA ALA A 442 -5.18 7.16 26.02
C ALA A 442 -4.19 6.04 25.65
N LEU A 443 -3.12 5.85 26.43
CA LEU A 443 -2.14 4.78 26.22
C LEU A 443 -2.75 3.38 26.39
N LYS A 444 -3.64 3.20 27.37
CA LYS A 444 -4.40 1.94 27.52
C LYS A 444 -5.31 1.69 26.32
N ALA A 445 -6.05 2.69 25.89
CA ALA A 445 -6.94 2.57 24.74
C ALA A 445 -6.18 2.26 23.44
N ILE A 446 -4.95 2.76 23.27
CA ILE A 446 -4.09 2.40 22.12
C ILE A 446 -3.78 0.90 22.11
N ALA A 447 -3.50 0.30 23.27
CA ALA A 447 -3.21 -1.13 23.38
C ALA A 447 -4.44 -2.03 23.10
N ASP A 448 -5.65 -1.51 23.34
CA ASP A 448 -6.91 -2.22 23.07
C ASP A 448 -7.36 -2.14 21.60
N VAL A 449 -6.78 -1.22 20.80
CA VAL A 449 -7.09 -1.05 19.38
C VAL A 449 -6.31 -2.07 18.54
N GLN A 450 -6.97 -2.64 17.53
CA GLN A 450 -6.29 -3.47 16.54
C GLN A 450 -5.60 -2.60 15.48
N TRP A 451 -4.27 -2.66 15.42
CA TRP A 451 -3.46 -1.91 14.44
C TRP A 451 -3.05 -2.77 13.25
N ILE A 452 -3.35 -2.29 12.04
CA ILE A 452 -3.01 -2.95 10.77
C ILE A 452 -2.20 -1.97 9.90
N PRO A 453 -0.88 -2.18 9.73
CA PRO A 453 -0.07 -3.24 10.33
C PRO A 453 0.25 -2.94 11.81
N ALA A 454 0.71 -3.95 12.55
CA ALA A 454 0.97 -3.85 14.00
C ALA A 454 2.00 -2.75 14.36
N GLN A 455 2.87 -2.35 13.44
CA GLN A 455 3.80 -1.24 13.68
C GLN A 455 3.11 0.12 13.90
N GLY A 456 1.83 0.26 13.53
CA GLY A 456 1.05 1.48 13.80
C GLY A 456 0.98 1.84 15.28
N GLU A 457 0.85 0.82 16.15
CA GLU A 457 0.87 0.98 17.61
C GLU A 457 2.20 1.59 18.08
N ASN A 458 3.32 0.99 17.64
CA ASN A 458 4.67 1.46 17.97
C ASN A 458 4.94 2.88 17.48
N ARG A 459 4.19 3.35 16.46
CA ARG A 459 4.30 4.71 15.94
C ARG A 459 3.51 5.71 16.77
N ILE A 460 2.27 5.40 17.16
CA ILE A 460 1.42 6.34 17.89
C ILE A 460 1.74 6.40 19.40
N THR A 461 2.17 5.29 20.00
CA THR A 461 2.42 5.20 21.44
C THR A 461 3.45 6.23 21.95
N PRO A 462 4.67 6.34 21.36
CA PRO A 462 5.62 7.38 21.77
C PRO A 462 5.09 8.79 21.53
N MET A 463 4.35 8.98 20.43
CA MET A 463 3.78 10.30 20.08
C MET A 463 2.71 10.77 21.06
N VAL A 464 2.04 9.87 21.79
CA VAL A 464 1.07 10.20 22.84
C VAL A 464 1.76 10.27 24.22
N SER A 465 2.71 9.37 24.48
CA SER A 465 3.52 9.36 25.72
C SER A 465 4.25 10.69 25.93
N ASP A 466 4.95 11.15 24.90
CA ASP A 466 5.84 12.31 24.98
C ASP A 466 5.12 13.62 24.64
N ARG A 467 3.81 13.55 24.37
CA ARG A 467 3.02 14.72 23.99
C ARG A 467 2.89 15.69 25.16
N SER A 468 3.32 16.92 24.91
CA SER A 468 3.01 18.09 25.72
C SER A 468 1.59 18.61 25.40
N ASP A 469 1.30 19.86 25.71
CA ASP A 469 -0.02 20.41 25.43
C ASP A 469 -0.23 20.70 23.95
N TRP A 470 -1.43 20.41 23.46
CA TRP A 470 -1.83 20.73 22.09
C TRP A 470 -2.36 22.17 22.03
N CYS A 471 -1.66 23.06 21.32
CA CYS A 471 -2.15 24.40 21.02
C CYS A 471 -3.35 24.31 20.05
N ILE A 472 -4.55 24.60 20.55
CA ILE A 472 -5.81 24.45 19.80
C ILE A 472 -6.35 25.77 19.25
N SER A 473 -5.81 26.93 19.63
CA SER A 473 -6.22 28.23 19.08
C SER A 473 -5.44 28.60 17.83
N ARG A 474 -6.10 29.33 16.93
CA ARG A 474 -5.55 29.93 15.70
C ARG A 474 -6.12 31.34 15.52
N GLN A 475 -5.27 32.28 15.13
CA GLN A 475 -5.64 33.69 14.95
C GLN A 475 -6.22 33.93 13.55
N ARG A 476 -7.29 33.22 13.22
CA ARG A 476 -7.90 33.17 11.89
C ARG A 476 -9.40 33.43 11.94
N SER A 477 -10.01 33.63 10.79
CA SER A 477 -11.45 33.90 10.70
C SER A 477 -12.24 32.70 10.17
N TRP A 478 -11.63 31.81 9.38
CA TRP A 478 -12.29 30.62 8.81
C TRP A 478 -11.98 29.36 9.62
N GLY A 479 -12.96 28.99 10.44
CA GLY A 479 -12.93 27.86 11.36
C GLY A 479 -13.98 28.05 12.45
N VAL A 480 -14.13 27.05 13.32
CA VAL A 480 -15.06 27.13 14.46
C VAL A 480 -14.47 28.04 15.53
N PRO A 481 -15.13 29.14 15.93
CA PRO A 481 -14.65 30.03 16.98
C PRO A 481 -14.52 29.32 18.32
N ILE A 482 -13.51 29.69 19.12
CA ILE A 482 -13.47 29.31 20.54
C ILE A 482 -14.55 30.11 21.27
N PRO A 483 -15.57 29.46 21.87
CA PRO A 483 -16.76 30.14 22.40
C PRO A 483 -16.48 30.79 23.76
N VAL A 484 -15.56 31.75 23.80
CA VAL A 484 -15.09 32.41 25.02
C VAL A 484 -15.32 33.92 24.98
N PHE A 485 -15.68 34.47 26.15
CA PHE A 485 -15.75 35.90 26.39
C PHE A 485 -14.63 36.30 27.36
N TYR A 486 -14.07 37.49 27.21
CA TYR A 486 -13.05 38.04 28.10
C TYR A 486 -13.62 39.27 28.79
N GLU A 487 -13.43 39.36 30.11
CA GLU A 487 -13.74 40.58 30.84
C GLU A 487 -12.74 41.68 30.45
N GLU A 488 -13.23 42.85 30.04
CA GLU A 488 -12.42 43.87 29.33
C GLU A 488 -11.27 44.43 30.18
N LYS A 489 -11.42 44.48 31.50
CA LYS A 489 -10.43 45.09 32.41
C LYS A 489 -9.35 44.11 32.85
N THR A 490 -9.74 42.87 33.13
CA THR A 490 -8.84 41.85 33.70
C THR A 490 -8.31 40.88 32.64
N GLY A 491 -9.01 40.74 31.51
CA GLY A 491 -8.70 39.73 30.49
C GLY A 491 -9.08 38.31 30.90
N GLU A 492 -9.73 38.12 32.04
CA GLU A 492 -10.14 36.79 32.53
C GLU A 492 -11.19 36.16 31.61
N PRO A 493 -11.05 34.86 31.26
CA PRO A 493 -12.00 34.17 30.39
C PRO A 493 -13.27 33.78 31.15
N LEU A 494 -14.42 34.23 30.66
CA LEU A 494 -15.74 33.71 31.01
C LEU A 494 -16.04 32.50 30.11
N LEU A 495 -15.85 31.31 30.67
CA LEU A 495 -16.05 30.04 29.98
C LEU A 495 -16.66 28.99 30.92
N THR A 496 -17.99 29.03 31.05
CA THR A 496 -18.81 28.18 31.93
C THR A 496 -19.68 27.21 31.15
N GLU A 497 -20.25 26.21 31.81
CA GLU A 497 -21.21 25.28 31.20
C GLU A 497 -22.39 26.02 30.55
N GLU A 498 -22.96 27.02 31.24
CA GLU A 498 -24.09 27.82 30.76
C GLU A 498 -23.73 28.63 29.51
N THR A 499 -22.57 29.31 29.51
CA THR A 499 -22.12 30.11 28.35
C THR A 499 -21.81 29.22 27.15
N ILE A 500 -21.16 28.07 27.37
CA ILE A 500 -20.81 27.14 26.28
C ILE A 500 -22.07 26.53 25.69
N ALA A 501 -23.00 26.03 26.52
CA ALA A 501 -24.25 25.43 26.05
C ALA A 501 -25.12 26.45 25.28
N HIS A 502 -25.13 27.71 25.71
CA HIS A 502 -25.86 28.77 25.01
C HIS A 502 -25.27 29.05 23.62
N VAL A 503 -23.96 29.21 23.51
CA VAL A 503 -23.28 29.42 22.22
C VAL A 503 -23.42 28.19 21.32
N GLN A 504 -23.31 26.99 21.88
CA GLN A 504 -23.55 25.74 21.15
C GLN A 504 -24.92 25.71 20.49
N LYS A 505 -25.98 26.13 21.22
CA LYS A 505 -27.34 26.22 20.68
C LYS A 505 -27.45 27.24 19.55
N ILE A 506 -26.83 28.42 19.70
CA ILE A 506 -26.82 29.44 18.66
C ILE A 506 -26.13 28.90 17.40
N VAL A 507 -24.98 28.24 17.55
CA VAL A 507 -24.24 27.66 16.42
C VAL A 507 -25.01 26.53 15.76
N ALA A 508 -25.75 25.71 16.51
CA ALA A 508 -26.62 24.68 15.93
C ALA A 508 -27.72 25.27 15.05
N GLU A 509 -28.28 26.43 15.41
CA GLU A 509 -29.38 27.08 14.67
C GLU A 509 -28.90 27.97 13.52
N LYS A 510 -27.77 28.67 13.69
CA LYS A 510 -27.31 29.73 12.77
C LYS A 510 -25.93 29.47 12.15
N GLY A 511 -25.23 28.43 12.56
CA GLY A 511 -23.84 28.17 12.20
C GLY A 511 -22.85 29.11 12.91
N SER A 512 -21.56 28.88 12.70
CA SER A 512 -20.48 29.63 13.36
C SER A 512 -20.31 31.08 12.86
N ASP A 513 -20.93 31.46 11.74
CA ASP A 513 -21.01 32.85 11.27
C ASP A 513 -21.71 33.75 12.30
N ALA A 514 -22.65 33.20 13.08
CA ALA A 514 -23.34 33.91 14.15
C ALA A 514 -22.38 34.52 15.18
N TRP A 515 -21.24 33.87 15.45
CA TRP A 515 -20.22 34.41 16.36
C TRP A 515 -19.63 35.72 15.85
N TRP A 516 -19.56 35.92 14.54
CA TRP A 516 -18.99 37.12 13.92
C TRP A 516 -20.05 38.21 13.76
N GLU A 517 -21.29 37.84 13.40
CA GLU A 517 -22.38 38.76 13.10
C GLU A 517 -23.10 39.30 14.35
N MET A 518 -23.33 38.46 15.36
CA MET A 518 -24.10 38.83 16.55
C MET A 518 -23.31 39.69 17.54
N SER A 519 -24.03 40.53 18.28
CA SER A 519 -23.47 41.32 19.38
C SER A 519 -23.11 40.45 20.59
N VAL A 520 -22.26 40.96 21.48
CA VAL A 520 -21.88 40.24 22.72
C VAL A 520 -23.11 39.98 23.60
N GLU A 521 -24.04 40.93 23.69
CA GLU A 521 -25.28 40.78 24.45
C GLU A 521 -26.15 39.62 23.95
N GLU A 522 -26.25 39.45 22.62
CA GLU A 522 -27.04 38.36 22.02
C GLU A 522 -26.35 36.99 22.15
N LEU A 523 -25.02 36.96 22.22
CA LEU A 523 -24.22 35.75 22.39
C LEU A 523 -24.11 35.30 23.86
N LEU A 524 -24.44 36.18 24.82
CA LEU A 524 -24.42 35.88 26.24
C LEU A 524 -25.77 35.29 26.73
N PRO A 525 -25.72 34.29 27.63
CA PRO A 525 -26.91 33.84 28.35
C PRO A 525 -27.56 34.98 29.13
N GLU A 526 -28.87 34.86 29.42
CA GLU A 526 -29.69 35.90 30.05
C GLU A 526 -29.08 36.47 31.34
N LYS A 527 -28.44 35.61 32.14
CA LYS A 527 -27.75 35.98 33.39
C LYS A 527 -26.62 36.99 33.20
N TYR A 528 -25.92 36.97 32.07
CA TYR A 528 -24.75 37.80 31.79
C TYR A 528 -25.07 39.03 30.92
N ARG A 529 -26.27 39.10 30.33
CA ARG A 529 -26.68 40.22 29.47
C ARG A 529 -26.63 41.59 30.14
N PRO A 530 -27.03 41.77 31.41
CA PRO A 530 -26.94 43.07 32.07
C PRO A 530 -25.51 43.63 32.16
N ASP A 531 -24.51 42.76 32.08
CA ASP A 531 -23.08 43.08 32.16
C ASP A 531 -22.37 42.92 30.80
N ALA A 532 -23.12 42.84 29.69
CA ALA A 532 -22.55 42.57 28.36
C ALA A 532 -21.52 43.61 27.91
N ASP A 533 -21.64 44.85 28.37
CA ASP A 533 -20.69 45.94 28.12
C ASP A 533 -19.32 45.73 28.77
N LYS A 534 -19.22 44.83 29.75
CA LYS A 534 -17.95 44.46 30.41
C LYS A 534 -17.19 43.35 29.70
N TYR A 535 -17.80 42.73 28.68
CA TYR A 535 -17.25 41.56 28.01
C TYR A 535 -16.94 41.84 26.54
N GLN A 536 -15.88 41.23 26.05
CA GLN A 536 -15.56 41.14 24.64
C GLN A 536 -15.47 39.68 24.21
N LYS A 537 -15.95 39.35 23.01
CA LYS A 537 -15.85 37.99 22.46
C LYS A 537 -14.43 37.70 21.96
N GLY A 538 -13.96 36.47 22.16
CA GLY A 538 -12.70 36.01 21.59
C GLY A 538 -12.74 35.93 20.06
N THR A 539 -11.59 36.12 19.43
CA THR A 539 -11.45 36.10 17.96
C THR A 539 -10.71 34.89 17.42
N ASP A 540 -10.20 34.01 18.30
CA ASP A 540 -9.50 32.80 17.90
C ASP A 540 -10.48 31.72 17.41
N THR A 541 -10.07 30.99 16.38
CA THR A 541 -10.73 29.77 15.93
C THR A 541 -9.98 28.55 16.44
N MET A 542 -10.66 27.40 16.48
CA MET A 542 -10.04 26.12 16.79
C MET A 542 -9.14 25.64 15.64
N ASP A 543 -8.16 24.81 16.00
CA ASP A 543 -7.32 24.05 15.10
C ASP A 543 -8.17 23.05 14.30
N VAL A 544 -7.90 22.93 13.01
CA VAL A 544 -8.58 22.00 12.09
C VAL A 544 -8.38 20.52 12.46
N TRP A 545 -7.31 20.21 13.21
CA TRP A 545 -7.17 18.88 13.80
C TRP A 545 -8.18 18.62 14.92
N PHE A 546 -8.71 19.66 15.56
CA PHE A 546 -9.83 19.58 16.50
C PHE A 546 -11.16 19.42 15.75
N ASP A 547 -11.33 20.12 14.62
CA ASP A 547 -12.48 19.93 13.72
C ASP A 547 -12.57 18.46 13.30
N SER A 548 -11.58 17.96 12.57
CA SER A 548 -11.54 16.57 12.11
C SER A 548 -11.51 15.56 13.27
N GLY A 549 -10.79 15.88 14.35
CA GLY A 549 -10.70 15.08 15.57
C GLY A 549 -12.00 14.97 16.35
N SER A 550 -13.00 15.82 16.10
CA SER A 550 -14.33 15.73 16.70
C SER A 550 -15.38 15.08 15.79
N SER A 551 -14.98 14.60 14.60
CA SER A 551 -15.89 13.95 13.64
C SER A 551 -16.63 12.75 14.20
N TRP A 552 -16.05 11.99 15.13
CA TRP A 552 -16.75 10.88 15.79
C TRP A 552 -17.98 11.36 16.58
N ALA A 553 -17.96 12.57 17.14
CA ALA A 553 -19.08 13.13 17.90
C ALA A 553 -20.19 13.60 16.95
N ALA A 554 -19.82 14.35 15.91
CA ALA A 554 -20.75 14.92 14.94
C ALA A 554 -21.35 13.88 13.98
N VAL A 555 -20.66 12.76 13.78
CA VAL A 555 -21.04 11.75 12.78
C VAL A 555 -21.41 10.44 13.50
N ALA A 556 -20.42 9.70 14.01
CA ALA A 556 -20.63 8.35 14.53
C ALA A 556 -21.56 8.29 15.75
N GLN A 557 -21.54 9.30 16.63
CA GLN A 557 -22.40 9.36 17.82
C GLN A 557 -23.75 10.05 17.56
N GLN A 558 -23.78 11.07 16.69
CA GLN A 558 -24.96 11.91 16.49
C GLN A 558 -25.92 11.40 15.41
N ARG A 559 -25.43 10.76 14.35
CA ARG A 559 -26.29 10.30 13.24
C ARG A 559 -26.91 8.94 13.56
N ASP A 560 -28.21 8.83 13.30
CA ASP A 560 -28.96 7.60 13.48
C ASP A 560 -28.42 6.48 12.57
N GLY A 561 -28.37 5.26 13.11
CA GLY A 561 -27.95 4.07 12.37
C GLY A 561 -26.43 3.89 12.25
N LEU A 562 -25.60 4.78 12.80
CA LEU A 562 -24.16 4.57 12.98
C LEU A 562 -23.83 3.95 14.35
N LYS A 563 -22.65 3.34 14.44
CA LYS A 563 -22.14 2.72 15.66
C LYS A 563 -20.98 3.54 16.22
N TYR A 564 -20.95 3.72 17.54
CA TYR A 564 -19.80 4.29 18.25
C TYR A 564 -19.44 3.40 19.46
N PRO A 565 -18.16 2.99 19.62
CA PRO A 565 -17.03 3.13 18.69
C PRO A 565 -17.27 2.43 17.35
N VAL A 566 -16.71 3.00 16.27
CA VAL A 566 -16.85 2.46 14.91
C VAL A 566 -16.00 1.20 14.73
N ASP A 567 -16.30 0.39 13.72
CA ASP A 567 -15.55 -0.83 13.45
C ASP A 567 -14.12 -0.51 12.98
N ILE A 568 -13.95 0.46 12.06
CA ILE A 568 -12.64 0.75 11.47
C ILE A 568 -12.44 2.22 11.06
N TYR A 569 -11.22 2.70 11.28
CA TYR A 569 -10.64 3.88 10.62
C TYR A 569 -9.59 3.43 9.61
N LEU A 570 -9.52 4.07 8.44
CA LEU A 570 -8.55 3.75 7.40
C LEU A 570 -7.99 5.02 6.76
N GLU A 571 -6.69 5.29 6.94
CA GLU A 571 -6.02 6.44 6.33
C GLU A 571 -4.53 6.21 6.01
N GLY A 572 -3.89 7.23 5.41
CA GLY A 572 -2.45 7.25 5.16
C GLY A 572 -1.61 7.31 6.44
N SER A 573 -0.36 6.87 6.34
CA SER A 573 0.55 6.74 7.49
C SER A 573 0.86 8.05 8.21
N ASP A 574 0.70 9.19 7.55
CA ASP A 574 0.76 10.53 8.11
C ASP A 574 -0.30 10.80 9.18
N GLN A 575 -1.44 10.11 9.15
CA GLN A 575 -2.55 10.34 10.08
C GLN A 575 -2.30 9.85 11.51
N HIS A 576 -1.21 9.11 11.77
CA HIS A 576 -0.74 8.82 13.14
C HIS A 576 -0.38 10.09 13.93
N ARG A 577 -0.03 11.18 13.23
CA ARG A 577 0.24 12.51 13.82
C ARG A 577 -0.90 13.51 13.57
N GLY A 578 -1.93 13.08 12.85
CA GLY A 578 -3.07 13.88 12.45
C GLY A 578 -4.35 13.28 13.02
N TRP A 579 -5.22 12.82 12.13
CA TRP A 579 -6.59 12.47 12.45
C TRP A 579 -6.79 11.30 13.42
N PHE A 580 -5.95 10.26 13.35
CA PHE A 580 -6.03 9.13 14.29
C PHE A 580 -5.80 9.62 15.72
N GLN A 581 -4.75 10.41 15.90
CA GLN A 581 -4.35 10.91 17.20
C GLN A 581 -5.34 11.95 17.72
N SER A 582 -5.76 12.93 16.91
CA SER A 582 -6.71 13.94 17.36
C SER A 582 -8.07 13.32 17.72
N SER A 583 -8.56 12.36 16.92
CA SER A 583 -9.80 11.63 17.22
C SER A 583 -9.69 10.80 18.49
N LEU A 584 -8.57 10.11 18.70
CA LEU A 584 -8.32 9.36 19.92
C LEU A 584 -8.33 10.28 21.15
N LEU A 585 -7.56 11.38 21.11
CA LEU A 585 -7.39 12.26 22.27
C LEU A 585 -8.70 12.94 22.66
N THR A 586 -9.47 13.46 21.70
CA THR A 586 -10.77 14.09 21.98
C THR A 586 -11.81 13.08 22.48
N SER A 587 -11.84 11.87 21.92
CA SER A 587 -12.75 10.79 22.32
C SER A 587 -12.43 10.28 23.73
N ILE A 588 -11.15 10.08 24.07
CA ILE A 588 -10.74 9.66 25.41
C ILE A 588 -11.03 10.76 26.43
N ALA A 589 -10.67 12.01 26.13
CA ALA A 589 -10.90 13.13 27.02
C ALA A 589 -12.39 13.31 27.37
N THR A 590 -13.29 13.01 26.43
CA THR A 590 -14.73 13.19 26.62
C THR A 590 -15.45 11.93 27.10
N ASN A 591 -15.21 10.79 26.45
CA ASN A 591 -15.97 9.54 26.61
C ASN A 591 -15.15 8.39 27.21
N GLY A 592 -13.82 8.52 27.35
CA GLY A 592 -12.95 7.49 27.96
C GLY A 592 -12.72 6.24 27.10
N VAL A 593 -13.13 6.24 25.83
CA VAL A 593 -12.92 5.13 24.88
C VAL A 593 -12.33 5.63 23.57
N ALA A 594 -11.57 4.78 22.87
CA ALA A 594 -11.14 5.07 21.49
C ALA A 594 -12.36 5.14 20.56
N PRO A 595 -12.37 6.02 19.55
CA PRO A 595 -13.53 6.17 18.67
C PRO A 595 -13.62 5.04 17.62
N TYR A 596 -12.59 4.20 17.51
CA TYR A 596 -12.44 3.10 16.56
C TYR A 596 -11.97 1.83 17.27
N LYS A 597 -12.32 0.66 16.72
CA LYS A 597 -11.82 -0.64 17.18
C LYS A 597 -10.59 -1.13 16.41
N THR A 598 -10.55 -0.84 15.11
CA THR A 598 -9.44 -1.19 14.22
C THR A 598 -8.93 0.06 13.50
N VAL A 599 -7.61 0.19 13.37
CA VAL A 599 -6.97 1.22 12.53
C VAL A 599 -6.18 0.52 11.44
N LEU A 600 -6.56 0.77 10.19
CA LEU A 600 -5.82 0.33 9.02
C LEU A 600 -5.05 1.49 8.40
N THR A 601 -3.78 1.27 8.12
CA THR A 601 -2.90 2.28 7.56
C THR A 601 -2.35 1.85 6.20
N HIS A 602 -2.30 2.80 5.27
CA HIS A 602 -1.55 2.64 4.02
C HIS A 602 -0.38 3.63 3.88
N GLY A 603 0.62 3.28 3.08
CA GLY A 603 1.73 4.15 2.70
C GLY A 603 1.35 5.19 1.65
N PHE A 604 2.36 5.90 1.16
CA PHE A 604 2.22 6.89 0.09
C PHE A 604 2.37 6.26 -1.29
N VAL A 605 1.79 6.91 -2.30
CA VAL A 605 2.01 6.53 -3.70
C VAL A 605 3.20 7.30 -4.26
N LEU A 606 4.17 6.58 -4.78
CA LEU A 606 5.40 7.07 -5.40
C LEU A 606 5.37 6.85 -6.92
N ASP A 607 6.23 7.53 -7.66
CA ASP A 607 6.42 7.21 -9.07
C ASP A 607 7.10 5.84 -9.27
N GLU A 608 7.18 5.36 -10.52
CA GLU A 608 7.81 4.05 -10.83
C GLU A 608 9.29 3.96 -10.42
N ASN A 609 9.95 5.09 -10.13
CA ASN A 609 11.34 5.15 -9.68
C ASN A 609 11.46 5.33 -8.15
N GLY A 610 10.35 5.24 -7.41
CA GLY A 610 10.32 5.43 -5.96
C GLY A 610 10.49 6.88 -5.50
N ARG A 611 10.25 7.87 -6.37
CA ARG A 611 10.33 9.29 -6.01
C ARG A 611 8.94 9.83 -5.67
N LYS A 612 8.91 10.80 -4.75
CA LYS A 612 7.69 11.54 -4.43
C LYS A 612 7.15 12.22 -5.69
N MET A 613 5.84 12.07 -5.94
CA MET A 613 5.19 12.73 -7.07
C MET A 613 5.12 14.24 -6.86
N SER A 614 5.49 15.01 -7.88
CA SER A 614 5.37 16.47 -7.88
C SER A 614 5.12 17.02 -9.29
N LYS A 615 4.35 18.12 -9.36
CA LYS A 615 4.05 18.77 -10.65
C LYS A 615 5.30 19.30 -11.34
N SER A 616 6.31 19.75 -10.59
CA SER A 616 7.57 20.26 -11.15
C SER A 616 8.44 19.16 -11.78
N LEU A 617 8.35 17.92 -11.26
CA LEU A 617 9.04 16.76 -11.85
C LEU A 617 8.25 16.12 -13.00
N GLY A 618 6.99 16.50 -13.20
CA GLY A 618 6.12 15.95 -14.26
C GLY A 618 5.80 14.45 -14.09
N ASN A 619 6.03 13.89 -12.89
CA ASN A 619 5.85 12.47 -12.58
C ASN A 619 4.52 12.16 -11.88
N VAL A 620 3.54 13.07 -11.96
CA VAL A 620 2.22 12.91 -11.32
C VAL A 620 1.33 12.03 -12.18
N VAL A 621 0.65 11.07 -11.55
CA VAL A 621 -0.42 10.29 -12.15
C VAL A 621 -1.76 10.84 -11.67
N ASP A 622 -2.57 11.36 -12.59
CA ASP A 622 -3.93 11.86 -12.29
C ASP A 622 -4.95 10.72 -12.43
N PRO A 623 -5.76 10.41 -11.40
CA PRO A 623 -6.78 9.36 -11.47
C PRO A 623 -7.75 9.54 -12.64
N SER A 624 -8.14 10.77 -12.95
CA SER A 624 -9.09 11.09 -14.02
C SER A 624 -8.51 10.73 -15.38
N ILE A 625 -7.20 10.97 -15.58
CA ILE A 625 -6.48 10.59 -16.81
C ILE A 625 -6.37 9.07 -16.94
N VAL A 626 -6.16 8.35 -15.83
CA VAL A 626 -6.15 6.87 -15.86
C VAL A 626 -7.50 6.33 -16.31
N ILE A 627 -8.58 6.90 -15.78
CA ILE A 627 -9.95 6.42 -16.01
C ILE A 627 -10.47 6.81 -17.40
N GLU A 628 -10.42 8.11 -17.73
CA GLU A 628 -11.01 8.69 -18.95
C GLU A 628 -10.04 8.77 -20.13
N GLY A 629 -8.75 8.54 -19.88
CA GLY A 629 -7.69 8.74 -20.85
C GLY A 629 -7.22 10.21 -20.91
N GLY A 630 -6.02 10.39 -21.43
CA GLY A 630 -5.43 11.71 -21.66
C GLY A 630 -5.76 12.28 -23.04
N LYS A 631 -5.26 13.49 -23.31
CA LYS A 631 -5.40 14.13 -24.64
C LYS A 631 -4.80 13.29 -25.76
N ASN A 632 -3.78 12.48 -25.46
CA ASN A 632 -3.17 11.53 -26.39
C ASN A 632 -3.47 10.09 -25.95
N GLN A 633 -4.59 9.54 -26.43
CA GLN A 633 -5.04 8.19 -26.06
C GLN A 633 -4.05 7.07 -26.42
N LYS A 634 -3.08 7.29 -27.31
CA LYS A 634 -2.02 6.30 -27.57
C LYS A 634 -1.01 6.21 -26.43
N GLN A 635 -0.77 7.31 -25.74
CA GLN A 635 0.17 7.37 -24.60
C GLN A 635 -0.54 7.22 -23.26
N GLU A 636 -1.79 7.67 -23.19
CA GLU A 636 -2.64 7.70 -21.99
C GLU A 636 -4.02 7.16 -22.37
N PRO A 637 -4.13 5.84 -22.61
CA PRO A 637 -5.40 5.24 -22.98
C PRO A 637 -6.37 5.27 -21.78
N PRO A 638 -7.69 5.30 -22.04
CA PRO A 638 -8.68 5.16 -20.99
C PRO A 638 -8.66 3.73 -20.46
N TYR A 639 -8.18 3.54 -19.23
CA TYR A 639 -8.14 2.24 -18.58
C TYR A 639 -9.46 1.93 -17.85
N GLY A 640 -10.18 2.94 -17.38
CA GLY A 640 -11.36 2.76 -16.52
C GLY A 640 -11.03 2.62 -15.03
N ALA A 641 -12.06 2.71 -14.20
CA ALA A 641 -11.94 2.66 -12.75
C ALA A 641 -11.49 1.28 -12.27
N ASP A 642 -11.98 0.19 -12.87
CA ASP A 642 -11.63 -1.18 -12.45
C ASP A 642 -10.13 -1.48 -12.55
N ILE A 643 -9.42 -0.89 -13.52
CA ILE A 643 -7.96 -1.07 -13.65
C ILE A 643 -7.22 -0.37 -12.52
N LEU A 644 -7.65 0.84 -12.14
CA LEU A 644 -7.08 1.55 -11.00
C LEU A 644 -7.33 0.76 -9.70
N ARG A 645 -8.52 0.20 -9.54
CA ARG A 645 -8.88 -0.62 -8.37
C ARG A 645 -8.11 -1.93 -8.31
N LEU A 646 -7.88 -2.57 -9.46
CA LEU A 646 -7.06 -3.77 -9.55
C LEU A 646 -5.62 -3.48 -9.11
N TRP A 647 -5.06 -2.33 -9.52
CA TRP A 647 -3.74 -1.90 -9.04
C TRP A 647 -3.71 -1.74 -7.52
N VAL A 648 -4.70 -1.07 -6.92
CA VAL A 648 -4.81 -0.91 -5.45
C VAL A 648 -4.80 -2.28 -4.76
N SER A 649 -5.52 -3.27 -5.31
CA SER A 649 -5.52 -4.63 -4.75
C SER A 649 -4.20 -5.37 -4.98
N SER A 650 -3.41 -5.03 -6.00
CA SER A 650 -2.20 -5.78 -6.37
C SER A 650 -0.97 -5.46 -5.51
N VAL A 651 -0.99 -4.33 -4.80
CA VAL A 651 0.16 -3.81 -4.05
C VAL A 651 0.02 -4.10 -2.55
N ASP A 652 1.15 -4.24 -1.87
CA ASP A 652 1.20 -4.18 -0.41
C ASP A 652 1.11 -2.71 0.04
N TYR A 653 -0.11 -2.23 0.17
CA TYR A 653 -0.41 -0.85 0.53
C TYR A 653 0.09 -0.47 1.92
N SER A 654 0.53 -1.40 2.78
CA SER A 654 1.06 -1.07 4.11
C SER A 654 2.39 -0.29 4.05
N SER A 655 3.06 -0.38 2.90
CA SER A 655 4.28 0.34 2.55
C SER A 655 4.03 1.39 1.46
N ASP A 656 5.05 2.19 1.14
CA ASP A 656 4.97 3.09 -0.01
C ASP A 656 4.96 2.31 -1.32
N VAL A 657 4.05 2.64 -2.23
CA VAL A 657 3.77 1.85 -3.45
C VAL A 657 4.03 2.63 -4.74
N PRO A 658 4.65 2.02 -5.76
CA PRO A 658 4.91 2.69 -7.03
C PRO A 658 3.70 2.66 -7.96
N LEU A 659 3.54 3.74 -8.74
CA LEU A 659 2.62 3.78 -9.87
C LEU A 659 3.20 4.57 -11.04
N GLY A 660 2.97 4.05 -12.25
CA GLY A 660 3.09 4.81 -13.50
C GLY A 660 2.60 4.02 -14.71
N LYS A 661 3.06 4.45 -15.89
CA LYS A 661 2.51 3.99 -17.18
C LYS A 661 2.77 2.51 -17.45
N ASN A 662 3.93 1.99 -17.07
CA ASN A 662 4.28 0.58 -17.29
C ASN A 662 3.49 -0.33 -16.35
N ILE A 663 3.37 0.06 -15.08
CA ILE A 663 2.57 -0.66 -14.09
C ILE A 663 1.11 -0.71 -14.54
N LEU A 664 0.51 0.43 -14.92
CA LEU A 664 -0.87 0.47 -15.42
C LEU A 664 -1.09 -0.43 -16.64
N LYS A 665 -0.13 -0.46 -17.57
CA LYS A 665 -0.20 -1.36 -18.73
C LYS A 665 -0.19 -2.84 -18.33
N GLN A 666 0.67 -3.23 -17.38
CA GLN A 666 0.71 -4.60 -16.87
C GLN A 666 -0.60 -4.99 -16.18
N ILE A 667 -1.15 -4.11 -15.35
CA ILE A 667 -2.43 -4.33 -14.69
C ILE A 667 -3.57 -4.45 -15.72
N ALA A 668 -3.55 -3.64 -16.78
CA ALA A 668 -4.51 -3.73 -17.87
C ALA A 668 -4.43 -5.06 -18.65
N ASP A 669 -3.23 -5.60 -18.85
CA ASP A 669 -3.05 -6.90 -19.48
C ASP A 669 -3.58 -8.04 -18.60
N ILE A 670 -3.43 -7.95 -17.28
CA ILE A 670 -3.97 -8.92 -16.33
C ILE A 670 -5.50 -8.82 -16.26
N TYR A 671 -6.04 -7.60 -16.16
CA TYR A 671 -7.47 -7.33 -16.25
C TYR A 671 -8.11 -7.97 -17.49
N ARG A 672 -7.46 -7.81 -18.66
CA ARG A 672 -7.94 -8.40 -19.92
C ARG A 672 -7.97 -9.94 -19.88
N LYS A 673 -7.03 -10.58 -19.18
CA LYS A 673 -7.06 -12.05 -18.98
C LYS A 673 -8.27 -12.46 -18.14
N ILE A 674 -8.52 -11.79 -17.02
CA ILE A 674 -9.70 -12.05 -16.18
C ILE A 674 -11.00 -11.90 -17.00
N ARG A 675 -11.13 -10.78 -17.72
CA ARG A 675 -12.31 -10.51 -18.58
C ARG A 675 -12.47 -11.56 -19.68
N ASN A 676 -11.39 -11.95 -20.36
CA ASN A 676 -11.46 -12.95 -21.42
C ASN A 676 -11.80 -14.35 -20.91
N THR A 677 -11.32 -14.72 -19.72
CA THR A 677 -11.73 -15.96 -19.05
C THR A 677 -13.23 -15.93 -18.79
N ALA A 678 -13.76 -14.86 -18.18
CA ALA A 678 -15.20 -14.71 -17.95
C ALA A 678 -16.00 -14.75 -19.27
N ARG A 679 -15.53 -14.09 -20.32
CA ARG A 679 -16.16 -14.14 -21.66
C ARG A 679 -16.23 -15.57 -22.21
N PHE A 680 -15.17 -16.35 -22.04
CA PHE A 680 -15.15 -17.74 -22.48
C PHE A 680 -16.17 -18.58 -21.69
N LEU A 681 -16.24 -18.39 -20.37
CA LEU A 681 -17.22 -19.07 -19.52
C LEU A 681 -18.65 -18.75 -19.99
N LEU A 682 -19.00 -17.45 -20.04
CA LEU A 682 -20.33 -16.97 -20.49
C LEU A 682 -20.68 -17.46 -21.90
N GLY A 683 -19.72 -17.40 -22.82
CA GLY A 683 -19.93 -17.83 -24.20
C GLY A 683 -20.30 -19.30 -24.33
N ASN A 684 -19.79 -20.14 -23.44
CA ASN A 684 -19.99 -21.59 -23.49
C ASN A 684 -21.21 -22.08 -22.69
N ILE A 685 -21.95 -21.18 -22.04
CA ILE A 685 -23.19 -21.50 -21.30
C ILE A 685 -24.44 -20.85 -21.92
N HIS A 686 -24.33 -20.29 -23.13
CA HIS A 686 -25.43 -19.56 -23.79
C HIS A 686 -26.70 -20.38 -24.03
N ASP A 687 -26.58 -21.70 -24.09
CA ASP A 687 -27.65 -22.68 -24.30
C ASP A 687 -27.81 -23.62 -23.08
N PHE A 688 -27.38 -23.17 -21.91
CA PHE A 688 -27.44 -23.93 -20.65
C PHE A 688 -28.51 -23.34 -19.72
N ASP A 689 -29.39 -24.21 -19.23
CA ASP A 689 -30.38 -23.89 -18.20
C ASP A 689 -30.07 -24.73 -16.94
N PRO A 690 -29.53 -24.13 -15.86
CA PRO A 690 -29.17 -24.88 -14.65
C PRO A 690 -30.32 -25.68 -14.04
N ALA A 691 -31.57 -25.27 -14.23
CA ALA A 691 -32.72 -26.00 -13.69
C ALA A 691 -33.01 -27.32 -14.43
N LYS A 692 -32.52 -27.47 -15.67
CA LYS A 692 -32.77 -28.62 -16.55
C LYS A 692 -31.52 -29.42 -16.86
N ASP A 693 -30.42 -28.71 -17.09
CA ASP A 693 -29.19 -29.25 -17.67
C ASP A 693 -28.10 -29.51 -16.63
N ALA A 694 -28.25 -29.04 -15.38
CA ALA A 694 -27.23 -29.24 -14.36
C ALA A 694 -27.05 -30.72 -14.02
N VAL A 695 -25.79 -31.13 -13.91
CA VAL A 695 -25.41 -32.51 -13.58
C VAL A 695 -25.10 -32.63 -12.08
N ALA A 696 -25.53 -33.72 -11.44
CA ALA A 696 -25.26 -33.97 -10.03
C ALA A 696 -23.78 -34.31 -9.78
N TYR A 697 -23.24 -33.90 -8.62
CA TYR A 697 -21.81 -34.04 -8.30
C TYR A 697 -21.32 -35.49 -8.39
N GLU A 698 -22.13 -36.46 -7.95
CA GLU A 698 -21.79 -37.88 -7.93
C GLU A 698 -21.66 -38.49 -9.32
N GLU A 699 -22.35 -37.89 -10.29
CA GLU A 699 -22.36 -38.35 -11.68
C GLU A 699 -21.21 -37.72 -12.48
N MET A 700 -20.71 -36.56 -12.05
CA MET A 700 -19.69 -35.79 -12.76
C MET A 700 -18.39 -36.59 -12.98
N PRO A 701 -17.74 -36.46 -14.16
CA PRO A 701 -16.40 -36.95 -14.39
C PRO A 701 -15.42 -36.40 -13.35
N GLU A 702 -14.35 -37.16 -13.10
CA GLU A 702 -13.39 -36.83 -12.06
C GLU A 702 -12.70 -35.47 -12.26
N LEU A 703 -12.42 -35.07 -13.52
CA LEU A 703 -11.89 -33.74 -13.85
C LEU A 703 -12.80 -32.60 -13.39
N ASP A 704 -14.11 -32.77 -13.54
CA ASP A 704 -15.10 -31.76 -13.16
C ASP A 704 -15.22 -31.65 -11.64
N ARG A 705 -15.23 -32.79 -10.94
CA ARG A 705 -15.20 -32.83 -9.47
C ARG A 705 -13.91 -32.23 -8.92
N TYR A 706 -12.76 -32.48 -9.57
CA TYR A 706 -11.49 -31.87 -9.21
C TYR A 706 -11.53 -30.35 -9.37
N MET A 707 -12.14 -29.84 -10.44
CA MET A 707 -12.24 -28.40 -10.66
C MET A 707 -13.13 -27.72 -9.62
N LEU A 708 -14.22 -28.36 -9.17
CA LEU A 708 -15.04 -27.88 -8.05
C LEU A 708 -14.27 -27.89 -6.71
N HIS A 709 -13.47 -28.93 -6.46
CA HIS A 709 -12.54 -28.95 -5.32
C HIS A 709 -11.55 -27.78 -5.39
N ARG A 710 -10.88 -27.59 -6.53
CA ARG A 710 -9.90 -26.51 -6.69
C ARG A 710 -10.53 -25.12 -6.51
N MET A 711 -11.75 -24.91 -7.01
CA MET A 711 -12.47 -23.66 -6.76
C MET A 711 -12.75 -23.43 -5.27
N THR A 712 -13.02 -24.50 -4.51
CA THR A 712 -13.25 -24.40 -3.06
C THR A 712 -12.02 -23.86 -2.34
N GLU A 713 -10.82 -24.35 -2.68
CA GLU A 713 -9.56 -23.83 -2.16
C GLU A 713 -9.29 -22.39 -2.60
N VAL A 714 -9.44 -22.08 -3.89
CA VAL A 714 -9.23 -20.74 -4.45
C VAL A 714 -10.10 -19.70 -3.75
N PHE A 715 -11.39 -19.97 -3.58
CA PHE A 715 -12.29 -18.99 -2.97
C PHE A 715 -12.13 -18.91 -1.44
N ALA A 716 -11.62 -19.97 -0.79
CA ALA A 716 -11.19 -19.91 0.60
C ALA A 716 -9.94 -19.01 0.78
N GLU A 717 -8.94 -19.15 -0.10
CA GLU A 717 -7.74 -18.27 -0.12
C GLU A 717 -8.12 -16.81 -0.38
N VAL A 718 -9.04 -16.57 -1.32
CA VAL A 718 -9.57 -15.22 -1.60
C VAL A 718 -10.24 -14.65 -0.36
N LYS A 719 -11.10 -15.43 0.30
CA LYS A 719 -11.78 -15.02 1.54
C LYS A 719 -10.76 -14.65 2.63
N ASP A 720 -9.73 -15.48 2.85
CA ASP A 720 -8.65 -15.19 3.81
C ASP A 720 -7.93 -13.88 3.50
N GLY A 721 -7.67 -13.61 2.21
CA GLY A 721 -7.09 -12.35 1.75
C GLY A 721 -7.93 -11.13 2.13
N PHE A 722 -9.26 -11.20 2.03
CA PHE A 722 -10.14 -10.12 2.47
C PHE A 722 -10.23 -9.99 3.99
N GLU A 723 -10.37 -11.11 4.72
CA GLU A 723 -10.48 -11.11 6.19
C GLU A 723 -9.23 -10.56 6.87
N LYS A 724 -8.06 -10.76 6.26
CA LYS A 724 -6.77 -10.23 6.74
C LYS A 724 -6.38 -8.90 6.11
N PHE A 725 -7.24 -8.31 5.28
CA PHE A 725 -6.97 -7.10 4.51
C PHE A 725 -5.75 -7.20 3.57
N GLN A 726 -5.32 -8.41 3.19
CA GLN A 726 -4.17 -8.68 2.31
C GLN A 726 -4.62 -8.85 0.85
N TYR A 727 -5.11 -7.76 0.24
CA TYR A 727 -5.70 -7.81 -1.11
C TYR A 727 -4.73 -8.26 -2.22
N PHE A 728 -3.41 -8.13 -2.03
CA PHE A 728 -2.43 -8.64 -2.99
C PHE A 728 -2.50 -10.16 -3.13
N ARG A 729 -2.91 -10.87 -2.07
CA ARG A 729 -3.17 -12.32 -2.12
C ARG A 729 -4.39 -12.62 -2.98
N PHE A 730 -5.48 -11.89 -2.80
CA PHE A 730 -6.65 -11.97 -3.68
C PHE A 730 -6.25 -11.78 -5.15
N PHE A 731 -5.46 -10.75 -5.45
CA PHE A 731 -4.99 -10.47 -6.80
C PHE A 731 -4.21 -11.65 -7.40
N GLN A 732 -3.24 -12.18 -6.65
CA GLN A 732 -2.42 -13.32 -7.07
C GLN A 732 -3.27 -14.59 -7.28
N THR A 733 -4.14 -14.91 -6.33
CA THR A 733 -5.00 -16.10 -6.38
C THR A 733 -5.99 -16.03 -7.55
N ILE A 734 -6.67 -14.90 -7.78
CA ILE A 734 -7.59 -14.74 -8.93
C ILE A 734 -6.86 -14.78 -10.26
N GLN A 735 -5.69 -14.14 -10.36
CA GLN A 735 -4.88 -14.19 -11.57
C GLN A 735 -4.46 -15.63 -11.88
N ASN A 736 -3.96 -16.37 -10.88
CA ASN A 736 -3.55 -17.76 -11.04
C ASN A 736 -4.74 -18.66 -11.39
N PHE A 737 -5.88 -18.48 -10.74
CA PHE A 737 -7.10 -19.24 -11.05
C PHE A 737 -7.54 -19.01 -12.51
N CYS A 738 -7.64 -17.76 -12.96
CA CYS A 738 -8.07 -17.45 -14.32
C CYS A 738 -7.10 -17.97 -15.40
N VAL A 739 -5.79 -17.89 -15.15
CA VAL A 739 -4.75 -18.22 -16.13
C VAL A 739 -4.35 -19.69 -16.08
N VAL A 740 -3.99 -20.19 -14.89
CA VAL A 740 -3.36 -21.50 -14.72
C VAL A 740 -4.40 -22.60 -14.61
N ASP A 741 -5.40 -22.43 -13.74
CA ASP A 741 -6.40 -23.47 -13.47
C ASP A 741 -7.50 -23.51 -14.54
N LEU A 742 -8.03 -22.35 -14.92
CA LEU A 742 -9.05 -22.24 -15.96
C LEU A 742 -8.43 -22.23 -17.36
N SER A 743 -7.79 -21.13 -17.79
CA SER A 743 -7.41 -20.95 -19.19
C SER A 743 -6.43 -22.01 -19.73
N ASN A 744 -5.35 -22.30 -19.00
CA ASN A 744 -4.27 -23.18 -19.48
C ASN A 744 -4.53 -24.68 -19.24
N PHE A 745 -5.55 -25.01 -18.45
CA PHE A 745 -5.86 -26.37 -18.05
C PHE A 745 -7.31 -26.72 -18.36
N TYR A 746 -8.25 -26.33 -17.49
CA TYR A 746 -9.61 -26.82 -17.56
C TYR A 746 -10.33 -26.41 -18.85
N LEU A 747 -10.28 -25.13 -19.20
CA LEU A 747 -10.96 -24.59 -20.39
C LEU A 747 -10.32 -25.08 -21.69
N ASP A 748 -9.01 -25.34 -21.69
CA ASP A 748 -8.33 -25.85 -22.88
C ASP A 748 -8.72 -27.30 -23.17
N ILE A 749 -8.75 -28.14 -22.13
CA ILE A 749 -9.26 -29.53 -22.19
C ILE A 749 -10.75 -29.53 -22.54
N ALA A 750 -11.53 -28.59 -21.99
CA ALA A 750 -12.97 -28.54 -22.18
C ALA A 750 -13.42 -28.19 -23.60
N LYS A 751 -12.56 -27.61 -24.45
CA LYS A 751 -12.95 -27.22 -25.83
C LYS A 751 -13.48 -28.40 -26.64
N ASP A 752 -12.89 -29.59 -26.52
CA ASP A 752 -13.39 -30.77 -27.26
C ASP A 752 -14.84 -31.10 -26.86
N ARG A 753 -15.12 -31.24 -25.57
CA ARG A 753 -16.49 -31.53 -25.09
C ARG A 753 -17.48 -30.38 -25.32
N LEU A 754 -17.04 -29.13 -25.24
CA LEU A 754 -17.93 -27.98 -25.42
C LEU A 754 -18.32 -27.81 -26.88
N TYR A 755 -17.37 -28.00 -27.80
CA TYR A 755 -17.52 -27.67 -29.21
C TYR A 755 -17.97 -28.86 -30.06
N ILE A 756 -17.49 -30.07 -29.74
CA ILE A 756 -17.62 -31.25 -30.60
C ILE A 756 -18.84 -32.10 -30.23
N SER A 757 -19.16 -32.25 -28.95
CA SER A 757 -20.33 -33.05 -28.53
C SER A 757 -21.65 -32.46 -29.01
N ALA A 758 -22.69 -33.29 -29.03
CA ALA A 758 -24.07 -32.87 -29.19
C ALA A 758 -24.47 -31.86 -28.10
N THR A 759 -25.46 -31.02 -28.41
CA THR A 759 -25.84 -29.87 -27.55
C THR A 759 -26.32 -30.30 -26.16
N ASP A 760 -27.02 -31.42 -26.08
CA ASP A 760 -27.58 -32.02 -24.86
C ASP A 760 -26.75 -33.19 -24.31
N ALA A 761 -25.58 -33.46 -24.89
CA ALA A 761 -24.72 -34.55 -24.44
C ALA A 761 -24.30 -34.40 -22.98
N TYR A 762 -24.35 -35.50 -22.23
CA TYR A 762 -24.00 -35.55 -20.82
C TYR A 762 -22.63 -34.91 -20.50
N ARG A 763 -21.59 -35.26 -21.27
CA ARG A 763 -20.23 -34.73 -21.07
C ARG A 763 -20.13 -33.21 -21.26
N ARG A 764 -20.98 -32.65 -22.13
CA ARG A 764 -21.08 -31.21 -22.37
C ARG A 764 -21.83 -30.53 -21.22
N ARG A 765 -22.96 -31.10 -20.78
CA ARG A 765 -23.75 -30.56 -19.67
C ARG A 765 -23.01 -30.59 -18.33
N SER A 766 -22.23 -31.65 -18.06
CA SER A 766 -21.33 -31.70 -16.90
C SER A 766 -20.31 -30.56 -16.91
N CYS A 767 -19.67 -30.31 -18.06
CA CYS A 767 -18.77 -29.18 -18.22
C CYS A 767 -19.47 -27.85 -17.96
N GLN A 768 -20.61 -27.62 -18.59
CA GLN A 768 -21.36 -26.36 -18.49
C GLN A 768 -21.82 -26.09 -17.05
N THR A 769 -22.16 -27.14 -16.30
CA THR A 769 -22.46 -27.04 -14.86
C THR A 769 -21.29 -26.43 -14.10
N VAL A 770 -20.06 -26.91 -14.31
CA VAL A 770 -18.87 -26.35 -13.66
C VAL A 770 -18.55 -24.94 -14.18
N LEU A 771 -18.75 -24.65 -15.47
CA LEU A 771 -18.55 -23.29 -16.01
C LEU A 771 -19.52 -22.27 -15.40
N ALA A 772 -20.78 -22.66 -15.20
CA ALA A 772 -21.81 -21.87 -14.54
C ALA A 772 -21.40 -21.55 -13.09
N VAL A 773 -20.99 -22.57 -12.32
CA VAL A 773 -20.45 -22.39 -10.96
C VAL A 773 -19.22 -21.48 -10.95
N ALA A 774 -18.31 -21.64 -11.92
CA ALA A 774 -17.10 -20.84 -12.02
C ALA A 774 -17.41 -19.35 -12.27
N VAL A 775 -18.28 -19.04 -13.22
CA VAL A 775 -18.53 -17.65 -13.63
C VAL A 775 -19.32 -16.88 -12.57
N GLU A 776 -20.30 -17.53 -11.92
CA GLU A 776 -21.05 -16.91 -10.84
C GLU A 776 -20.17 -16.60 -9.63
N ASN A 777 -19.35 -17.57 -9.20
CA ASN A 777 -18.48 -17.37 -8.04
C ASN A 777 -17.30 -16.45 -8.36
N LEU A 778 -16.79 -16.44 -9.60
CA LEU A 778 -15.81 -15.45 -10.03
C LEU A 778 -16.39 -14.04 -9.97
N ALA A 779 -17.62 -13.82 -10.45
CA ALA A 779 -18.28 -12.52 -10.37
C ALA A 779 -18.43 -12.05 -8.92
N LYS A 780 -18.89 -12.91 -8.01
CA LYS A 780 -19.01 -12.62 -6.57
C LYS A 780 -17.66 -12.30 -5.93
N ALA A 781 -16.64 -13.12 -6.19
CA ALA A 781 -15.32 -13.00 -5.58
C ALA A 781 -14.59 -11.70 -5.99
N ILE A 782 -14.73 -11.28 -7.25
CA ILE A 782 -14.06 -10.05 -7.73
C ILE A 782 -14.85 -8.78 -7.44
N ALA A 783 -16.15 -8.87 -7.11
CA ALA A 783 -17.05 -7.72 -6.95
C ALA A 783 -16.56 -6.61 -6.00
N PRO A 784 -15.87 -6.90 -4.86
CA PRO A 784 -15.31 -5.82 -4.04
C PRO A 784 -14.24 -4.98 -4.74
N VAL A 785 -13.42 -5.60 -5.60
CA VAL A 785 -12.28 -4.95 -6.26
C VAL A 785 -12.63 -4.45 -7.65
N LEU A 786 -13.32 -5.28 -8.45
CA LEU A 786 -13.73 -5.03 -9.83
C LEU A 786 -15.26 -4.93 -9.93
N PRO A 787 -15.90 -3.95 -9.27
CA PRO A 787 -17.35 -3.90 -9.15
C PRO A 787 -18.05 -3.81 -10.51
N HIS A 788 -17.49 -3.05 -11.46
CA HIS A 788 -18.11 -2.89 -12.77
C HIS A 788 -18.00 -4.17 -13.58
N THR A 789 -16.85 -4.81 -13.60
CA THR A 789 -16.65 -6.07 -14.33
C THR A 789 -17.47 -7.21 -13.73
N ALA A 790 -17.58 -7.29 -12.40
CA ALA A 790 -18.44 -8.27 -11.73
C ALA A 790 -19.91 -8.11 -12.13
N GLU A 791 -20.43 -6.88 -12.10
CA GLU A 791 -21.81 -6.58 -12.49
C GLU A 791 -22.05 -6.83 -13.99
N ASP A 792 -21.09 -6.47 -14.84
CA ASP A 792 -21.17 -6.73 -16.29
C ASP A 792 -21.20 -8.23 -16.58
N ILE A 793 -20.42 -9.04 -15.85
CA ILE A 793 -20.48 -10.51 -15.94
C ILE A 793 -21.87 -11.00 -15.51
N TRP A 794 -22.38 -10.52 -14.36
CA TRP A 794 -23.67 -10.94 -13.80
C TRP A 794 -24.84 -10.65 -14.75
N GLN A 795 -24.88 -9.45 -15.33
CA GLN A 795 -25.93 -9.05 -16.29
C GLN A 795 -25.88 -9.82 -17.62
N ASN A 796 -24.78 -10.51 -17.92
CA ASN A 796 -24.60 -11.30 -19.15
C ASN A 796 -24.72 -12.81 -18.91
N ILE A 797 -25.09 -13.27 -17.70
CA ILE A 797 -25.45 -14.67 -17.44
C ILE A 797 -26.72 -14.99 -18.24
N PRO A 798 -26.75 -16.08 -19.05
CA PRO A 798 -27.80 -16.31 -20.03
C PRO A 798 -29.09 -16.92 -19.45
N TYR A 799 -29.06 -17.31 -18.18
CA TYR A 799 -30.20 -17.88 -17.46
C TYR A 799 -30.65 -16.96 -16.31
N PRO A 800 -31.92 -17.05 -15.88
CA PRO A 800 -32.42 -16.23 -14.78
C PRO A 800 -31.64 -16.47 -13.49
N THR A 801 -31.10 -15.40 -12.91
CA THR A 801 -30.54 -15.42 -11.56
C THR A 801 -31.61 -14.90 -10.57
N PRO A 802 -31.61 -15.34 -9.30
CA PRO A 802 -32.58 -14.86 -8.30
C PRO A 802 -32.47 -13.36 -7.99
N TYR A 803 -31.39 -12.72 -8.43
CA TYR A 803 -30.99 -11.37 -8.04
C TYR A 803 -30.61 -10.53 -9.25
N LYS A 804 -30.94 -9.24 -9.24
CA LYS A 804 -30.66 -8.36 -10.38
C LYS A 804 -29.20 -7.91 -10.41
N SER A 805 -28.61 -7.71 -9.25
CA SER A 805 -27.21 -7.32 -9.09
C SER A 805 -26.39 -8.41 -8.41
N VAL A 806 -25.10 -8.51 -8.78
CA VAL A 806 -24.15 -9.43 -8.12
C VAL A 806 -24.07 -9.17 -6.61
N PHE A 807 -24.23 -7.92 -6.18
CA PHE A 807 -24.12 -7.54 -4.76
C PHE A 807 -25.28 -8.06 -3.89
N GLU A 808 -26.42 -8.38 -4.51
CA GLU A 808 -27.57 -8.99 -3.83
C GLU A 808 -27.40 -10.50 -3.64
N SER A 809 -26.47 -11.14 -4.37
CA SER A 809 -26.26 -12.58 -4.32
C SER A 809 -25.49 -13.08 -3.09
N GLY A 810 -24.89 -12.15 -2.33
CA GLY A 810 -24.04 -12.44 -1.18
C GLY A 810 -22.65 -12.97 -1.58
N TRP A 811 -21.85 -13.31 -0.57
CA TRP A 811 -20.51 -13.86 -0.78
C TRP A 811 -20.55 -15.26 -1.40
N VAL A 812 -19.41 -15.67 -1.97
CA VAL A 812 -19.18 -17.01 -2.52
C VAL A 812 -19.54 -18.08 -1.49
N LYS A 813 -20.33 -19.07 -1.92
CA LYS A 813 -20.68 -20.28 -1.16
C LYS A 813 -20.36 -21.49 -2.02
N MET A 814 -19.53 -22.38 -1.47
CA MET A 814 -19.15 -23.65 -2.08
C MET A 814 -19.76 -24.77 -1.27
N GLU A 815 -20.28 -25.80 -1.94
CA GLU A 815 -20.84 -26.96 -1.25
C GLU A 815 -19.73 -27.74 -0.54
N GLU A 816 -19.96 -28.16 0.71
CA GLU A 816 -18.95 -28.84 1.52
C GLU A 816 -18.47 -30.15 0.86
N GLN A 817 -19.39 -30.85 0.18
CA GLN A 817 -19.08 -32.09 -0.54
C GLN A 817 -18.09 -31.92 -1.70
N TRP A 818 -17.87 -30.70 -2.19
CA TRP A 818 -16.89 -30.44 -3.26
C TRP A 818 -15.46 -30.44 -2.74
N HIS A 819 -15.24 -30.27 -1.44
CA HIS A 819 -13.91 -30.29 -0.86
C HIS A 819 -13.40 -31.74 -0.69
N ASN A 820 -12.61 -32.22 -1.66
CA ASN A 820 -12.05 -33.56 -1.66
C ASN A 820 -10.50 -33.55 -1.80
N PRO A 821 -9.75 -33.50 -0.69
CA PRO A 821 -8.28 -33.46 -0.70
C PRO A 821 -7.62 -34.73 -1.26
N GLU A 822 -8.25 -35.89 -1.14
CA GLU A 822 -7.69 -37.14 -1.69
C GLU A 822 -7.72 -37.13 -3.22
N LEU A 823 -8.81 -36.60 -3.80
CA LEU A 823 -8.90 -36.35 -5.23
C LEU A 823 -7.81 -35.38 -5.71
N ALA A 824 -7.50 -34.35 -4.91
CA ALA A 824 -6.48 -33.36 -5.23
C ALA A 824 -5.10 -33.99 -5.47
N LYS A 825 -4.69 -34.93 -4.59
CA LYS A 825 -3.37 -35.59 -4.67
C LYS A 825 -3.16 -36.28 -6.01
N LEU A 826 -4.16 -37.03 -6.48
CA LEU A 826 -4.08 -37.70 -7.79
C LEU A 826 -3.97 -36.69 -8.93
N TRP A 827 -4.79 -35.64 -8.89
CA TRP A 827 -4.80 -34.62 -9.95
C TRP A 827 -3.54 -33.75 -9.96
N GLU A 828 -2.88 -33.54 -8.83
CA GLU A 828 -1.56 -32.93 -8.78
C GLU A 828 -0.53 -33.75 -9.56
N GLU A 829 -0.49 -35.07 -9.37
CA GLU A 829 0.39 -35.97 -10.13
C GLU A 829 0.04 -36.00 -11.62
N LEU A 830 -1.26 -36.05 -11.97
CA LEU A 830 -1.71 -35.96 -13.36
C LEU A 830 -1.31 -34.63 -14.02
N ARG A 831 -1.40 -33.49 -13.32
CA ARG A 831 -0.96 -32.19 -13.83
C ARG A 831 0.56 -32.11 -13.97
N LYS A 832 1.34 -32.72 -13.07
CA LYS A 832 2.79 -32.86 -13.22
C LYS A 832 3.13 -33.67 -14.46
N THR A 833 2.47 -34.82 -14.66
CA THR A 833 2.64 -35.65 -15.85
C THR A 833 2.29 -34.88 -17.12
N ARG A 834 1.15 -34.18 -17.15
CA ARG A 834 0.76 -33.31 -18.27
C ARG A 834 1.83 -32.28 -18.60
N THR A 835 2.44 -31.67 -17.58
CA THR A 835 3.49 -30.67 -17.77
C THR A 835 4.72 -31.28 -18.44
N GLU A 836 5.14 -32.48 -18.03
CA GLU A 836 6.27 -33.17 -18.66
C GLU A 836 5.93 -33.64 -20.09
N VAL A 837 4.72 -34.13 -20.34
CA VAL A 837 4.26 -34.50 -21.68
C VAL A 837 4.27 -33.28 -22.62
N ASN A 838 3.76 -32.14 -22.15
CA ASN A 838 3.76 -30.89 -22.92
C ASN A 838 5.17 -30.43 -23.30
N LYS A 839 6.18 -30.63 -22.44
CA LYS A 839 7.58 -30.29 -22.80
C LYS A 839 8.07 -31.12 -24.00
N VAL A 840 7.75 -32.40 -24.06
CA VAL A 840 8.16 -33.28 -25.17
C VAL A 840 7.37 -32.95 -26.44
N LEU A 841 6.06 -32.66 -26.31
CA LEU A 841 5.23 -32.20 -27.43
C LEU A 841 5.75 -30.89 -28.02
N GLU A 842 6.08 -29.90 -27.19
CA GLU A 842 6.63 -28.63 -27.65
C GLU A 842 7.99 -28.79 -28.33
N LYS A 843 8.83 -29.72 -27.88
CA LYS A 843 10.08 -30.06 -28.57
C LYS A 843 9.79 -30.62 -29.97
N ALA A 844 8.86 -31.57 -30.09
CA ALA A 844 8.45 -32.13 -31.38
C ALA A 844 7.85 -31.08 -32.32
N ARG A 845 7.11 -30.10 -31.78
CA ARG A 845 6.56 -28.97 -32.54
C ARG A 845 7.63 -27.99 -33.01
N ALA A 846 8.58 -27.63 -32.14
CA ALA A 846 9.66 -26.70 -32.47
C ALA A 846 10.54 -27.23 -33.62
N GLU A 847 10.74 -28.55 -33.66
CA GLU A 847 11.50 -29.24 -34.71
C GLU A 847 10.63 -29.63 -35.93
N LYS A 848 9.34 -29.25 -35.93
CA LYS A 848 8.38 -29.47 -37.03
C LYS A 848 8.09 -30.95 -37.33
N SER A 849 8.32 -31.85 -36.37
CA SER A 849 7.89 -33.25 -36.48
C SER A 849 6.35 -33.36 -36.43
N ILE A 850 5.71 -32.50 -35.64
CA ILE A 850 4.25 -32.29 -35.58
C ILE A 850 3.93 -30.79 -35.67
N GLY A 851 2.77 -30.42 -36.22
CA GLY A 851 2.28 -29.03 -36.27
C GLY A 851 1.46 -28.64 -35.05
N ALA A 852 0.39 -29.38 -34.79
CA ALA A 852 -0.45 -29.26 -33.60
C ALA A 852 -0.28 -30.45 -32.64
N PRO A 853 -0.51 -30.27 -31.32
CA PRO A 853 -0.53 -31.39 -30.35
C PRO A 853 -1.47 -32.54 -30.75
N LEU A 854 -2.59 -32.23 -31.42
CA LEU A 854 -3.52 -33.23 -31.94
C LEU A 854 -2.91 -34.13 -33.04
N GLU A 855 -1.79 -33.77 -33.66
CA GLU A 855 -1.09 -34.65 -34.61
C GLU A 855 -0.27 -35.74 -33.92
N ALA A 856 -0.21 -35.73 -32.59
CA ALA A 856 0.64 -36.62 -31.82
C ALA A 856 -0.11 -37.81 -31.20
N LYS A 857 0.63 -38.91 -31.06
CA LYS A 857 0.39 -40.01 -30.14
C LYS A 857 1.44 -39.98 -29.04
N VAL A 858 0.98 -39.97 -27.78
CA VAL A 858 1.85 -39.98 -26.60
C VAL A 858 2.03 -41.41 -26.12
N LEU A 859 3.28 -41.83 -25.94
CA LEU A 859 3.65 -43.10 -25.34
C LEU A 859 4.10 -42.82 -23.91
N LEU A 860 3.40 -43.35 -22.91
CA LEU A 860 3.58 -43.00 -21.51
C LEU A 860 3.93 -44.25 -20.68
N TYR A 861 5.10 -44.24 -20.06
CA TYR A 861 5.53 -45.21 -19.06
C TYR A 861 5.53 -44.56 -17.68
N VAL A 862 4.86 -45.18 -16.72
CA VAL A 862 4.82 -44.74 -15.31
C VAL A 862 5.40 -45.86 -14.47
N LYS A 863 6.48 -45.60 -13.73
CA LYS A 863 7.18 -46.63 -12.95
C LYS A 863 6.40 -47.05 -11.71
N ASP A 864 5.73 -46.09 -11.06
CA ASP A 864 4.90 -46.36 -9.90
C ASP A 864 3.67 -47.18 -10.32
N ALA A 865 3.55 -48.39 -9.78
CA ALA A 865 2.49 -49.32 -10.15
C ALA A 865 1.11 -48.83 -9.73
N GLU A 866 0.99 -48.15 -8.58
CA GLU A 866 -0.28 -47.64 -8.07
C GLU A 866 -0.77 -46.46 -8.92
N LEU A 867 0.11 -45.50 -9.18
CA LEU A 867 -0.20 -44.37 -10.06
C LEU A 867 -0.49 -44.84 -11.49
N ARG A 868 0.23 -45.86 -11.99
CA ARG A 868 -0.02 -46.45 -13.31
C ARG A 868 -1.41 -47.08 -13.39
N GLU A 869 -1.83 -47.82 -12.36
CA GLU A 869 -3.18 -48.42 -12.30
C GLU A 869 -4.27 -47.34 -12.27
N GLN A 870 -4.05 -46.27 -11.49
CA GLN A 870 -4.96 -45.12 -11.44
C GLN A 870 -5.03 -44.40 -12.80
N ILE A 871 -3.90 -44.12 -13.45
CA ILE A 871 -3.83 -43.52 -14.80
C ILE A 871 -4.49 -44.43 -15.84
N GLN A 872 -4.30 -45.75 -15.74
CA GLN A 872 -4.91 -46.73 -16.64
C GLN A 872 -6.45 -46.69 -16.60
N ALA A 873 -7.05 -46.36 -15.45
CA ALA A 873 -8.50 -46.19 -15.33
C ALA A 873 -9.06 -45.08 -16.24
N PHE A 874 -8.24 -44.07 -16.59
CA PHE A 874 -8.58 -42.99 -17.52
C PHE A 874 -8.40 -43.36 -19.00
N ASN A 875 -7.85 -44.54 -19.31
CA ASN A 875 -7.67 -45.04 -20.68
C ASN A 875 -8.18 -46.49 -20.83
N PRO A 876 -9.51 -46.71 -20.77
CA PRO A 876 -10.09 -48.07 -20.76
C PRO A 876 -10.05 -48.77 -22.14
N ILE A 877 -9.91 -48.03 -23.23
CA ILE A 877 -10.03 -48.54 -24.62
C ILE A 877 -8.82 -49.40 -25.01
N ALA A 878 -7.62 -49.08 -24.51
CA ALA A 878 -6.39 -49.81 -24.82
C ALA A 878 -6.42 -51.31 -24.45
N LYS A 879 -7.28 -51.72 -23.50
CA LYS A 879 -7.46 -53.13 -23.11
C LYS A 879 -8.25 -53.95 -24.15
N ALA A 880 -9.18 -53.33 -24.87
CA ALA A 880 -10.05 -54.00 -25.84
C ALA A 880 -9.39 -54.20 -27.21
N GLU A 881 -8.47 -53.32 -27.60
CA GLU A 881 -7.72 -53.44 -28.87
C GLU A 881 -6.62 -54.50 -28.78
N LYS A 882 -5.91 -54.60 -27.63
CA LYS A 882 -4.93 -55.70 -27.37
C LYS A 882 -5.57 -57.10 -27.42
N SER A 883 -6.80 -57.26 -26.92
CA SER A 883 -7.48 -58.57 -26.95
C SER A 883 -7.99 -58.95 -28.35
N LYS A 884 -8.14 -57.99 -29.27
CA LYS A 884 -8.56 -58.23 -30.66
C LYS A 884 -7.37 -58.56 -31.57
N SER A 885 -6.18 -58.01 -31.33
CA SER A 885 -4.98 -58.34 -32.10
C SER A 885 -4.47 -59.74 -31.80
N GLU A 886 -4.49 -60.18 -30.54
CA GLU A 886 -4.11 -61.57 -30.16
C GLU A 886 -5.05 -62.63 -30.75
N PHE A 887 -6.32 -62.28 -31.03
CA PHE A 887 -7.29 -63.18 -31.66
C PHE A 887 -7.10 -63.31 -33.18
N LEU A 888 -6.45 -62.35 -33.84
CA LEU A 888 -6.17 -62.41 -35.29
C LEU A 888 -4.88 -63.16 -35.62
N GLU A 889 -3.88 -63.15 -34.74
CA GLU A 889 -2.62 -63.87 -34.95
C GLU A 889 -2.74 -65.39 -34.76
N ALA A 890 -3.79 -65.88 -34.09
CA ALA A 890 -4.00 -67.30 -33.79
C ALA A 890 -4.64 -68.13 -34.94
N LYS A 891 -4.77 -67.60 -36.17
CA LYS A 891 -5.55 -68.27 -37.24
C LYS A 891 -4.88 -68.46 -38.60
N ILE A 892 -3.56 -68.33 -38.72
CA ILE A 892 -2.86 -68.63 -39.98
C ILE A 892 -1.66 -69.53 -39.71
N GLU A 893 -1.90 -70.84 -39.72
CA GLU A 893 -0.91 -71.89 -39.95
C GLU A 893 -1.41 -72.76 -41.11
N ILE A 894 -0.77 -72.68 -42.30
CA ILE A 894 -0.58 -73.80 -43.24
C ILE A 894 0.75 -73.65 -43.98
N GLU A 895 1.41 -74.80 -44.10
CA GLU A 895 2.71 -75.28 -44.60
C GLU A 895 3.23 -74.91 -46.02
N PRO A 896 4.51 -75.28 -46.32
CA PRO A 896 5.37 -74.69 -47.36
C PRO A 896 5.58 -75.58 -48.60
N GLU A 897 6.05 -75.03 -49.73
CA GLU A 897 6.96 -75.74 -50.66
C GLU A 897 7.65 -74.84 -51.74
N LYS A 898 8.99 -74.94 -51.77
CA LYS A 898 9.95 -75.12 -52.90
C LYS A 898 10.17 -74.03 -53.98
N THR A 899 11.35 -73.39 -54.00
CA THR A 899 12.55 -73.59 -54.89
C THR A 899 12.30 -73.37 -56.39
N GLU A 900 13.08 -72.61 -57.17
CA GLU A 900 14.55 -72.59 -57.28
C GLU A 900 15.07 -71.46 -58.20
N ASN A 901 16.36 -71.16 -58.03
CA ASN A 901 17.34 -70.28 -58.70
C ASN A 901 17.19 -69.92 -60.20
N THR A 902 17.69 -68.72 -60.58
CA THR A 902 18.84 -68.59 -61.52
C THR A 902 19.45 -67.19 -61.57
N THR A 903 20.76 -67.16 -61.76
CA THR A 903 21.75 -66.06 -61.74
C THR A 903 22.02 -65.43 -63.12
N LEU A 904 22.44 -64.14 -63.19
CA LEU A 904 23.71 -63.62 -63.81
C LEU A 904 23.65 -62.17 -64.37
N ASN A 905 24.57 -61.32 -63.85
CA ASN A 905 25.51 -60.35 -64.46
C ASN A 905 25.15 -59.36 -65.62
N HIS A 906 25.29 -58.05 -65.28
CA HIS A 906 25.97 -56.90 -65.97
C HIS A 906 25.64 -56.46 -67.42
N PRO A 907 25.93 -55.20 -67.89
CA PRO A 907 26.59 -54.01 -67.27
C PRO A 907 25.86 -52.64 -67.52
N PRO A 908 26.40 -51.49 -67.04
CA PRO A 908 25.93 -50.13 -67.38
C PRO A 908 26.81 -49.43 -68.44
N LYS A 909 26.24 -48.48 -69.21
CA LYS A 909 26.98 -47.55 -70.11
C LYS A 909 26.49 -46.09 -70.01
N THR A 910 27.30 -45.32 -69.30
CA THR A 910 27.92 -44.00 -69.58
C THR A 910 27.43 -43.02 -70.68
N THR A 911 27.44 -41.74 -70.25
CA THR A 911 28.00 -40.49 -70.88
C THR A 911 27.37 -39.85 -72.12
N ALA A 912 26.98 -38.56 -72.02
CA ALA A 912 27.83 -37.40 -72.36
C ALA A 912 27.03 -36.08 -72.45
N ASN A 913 27.41 -35.05 -71.69
CA ASN A 913 27.69 -33.68 -72.17
C ASN A 913 28.11 -32.78 -70.99
N PHE A 914 29.41 -32.83 -70.71
CA PHE A 914 30.16 -31.94 -69.80
C PHE A 914 30.92 -30.93 -70.67
N ALA A 915 30.33 -29.77 -70.95
CA ALA A 915 31.07 -28.61 -71.53
C ALA A 915 30.30 -27.27 -71.44
N LYS A 916 29.31 -27.12 -70.54
CA LYS A 916 28.55 -25.85 -70.41
C LYS A 916 28.31 -25.35 -68.98
N ASN A 917 28.85 -26.04 -67.98
CA ASN A 917 28.63 -25.69 -66.57
C ASN A 917 29.88 -25.14 -65.85
N GLN A 918 30.96 -24.83 -66.57
CA GLN A 918 32.19 -24.32 -65.95
C GLN A 918 32.29 -22.79 -65.96
N GLU A 919 31.68 -22.09 -66.91
CA GLU A 919 31.59 -20.61 -66.91
C GLU A 919 30.54 -20.07 -65.91
N LEU A 920 29.46 -20.83 -65.65
CA LEU A 920 28.40 -20.37 -64.74
C LEU A 920 28.82 -20.38 -63.26
N LEU A 921 29.75 -21.27 -62.89
CA LEU A 921 30.25 -21.41 -61.52
C LEU A 921 31.37 -20.40 -61.21
N SER A 922 32.20 -20.03 -62.18
CA SER A 922 33.26 -19.02 -61.96
C SER A 922 32.68 -17.62 -61.74
N ASP A 923 31.60 -17.26 -62.45
CA ASP A 923 30.94 -15.96 -62.29
C ASP A 923 30.17 -15.87 -60.96
N PHE A 924 29.61 -16.99 -60.48
CA PHE A 924 28.94 -17.06 -59.18
C PHE A 924 29.93 -16.89 -58.00
N PHE A 925 31.11 -17.51 -58.07
CA PHE A 925 32.15 -17.34 -57.05
C PHE A 925 32.82 -15.95 -57.09
N ALA A 926 32.95 -15.34 -58.28
CA ALA A 926 33.43 -13.96 -58.41
C ALA A 926 32.43 -12.93 -57.83
N PHE A 927 31.13 -13.17 -58.00
CA PHE A 927 30.06 -12.36 -57.40
C PHE A 927 30.02 -12.46 -55.87
N LEU A 928 30.12 -13.68 -55.32
CA LEU A 928 30.19 -13.93 -53.87
C LEU A 928 31.44 -13.29 -53.24
N SER A 929 32.59 -13.38 -53.90
CA SER A 929 33.84 -12.74 -53.44
C SER A 929 33.72 -11.22 -53.35
N LYS A 930 33.08 -10.58 -54.33
CA LYS A 930 32.81 -9.12 -54.31
C LYS A 930 31.81 -8.72 -53.23
N LEU A 931 30.75 -9.52 -53.02
CA LEU A 931 29.72 -9.27 -52.01
C LEU A 931 30.27 -9.35 -50.57
N PHE A 932 31.18 -10.29 -50.31
CA PHE A 932 31.78 -10.50 -48.98
C PHE A 932 32.97 -9.58 -48.65
N SER A 933 33.48 -8.82 -49.63
CA SER A 933 34.57 -7.86 -49.37
C SER A 933 34.12 -6.61 -48.60
N GLY A 934 32.84 -6.25 -48.63
CA GLY A 934 32.27 -5.06 -47.99
C GLY A 934 31.79 -5.21 -46.53
N TYR A 935 31.63 -6.44 -46.02
CA TYR A 935 30.94 -6.70 -44.73
C TYR A 935 31.81 -7.36 -43.65
N LYS A 936 33.14 -7.42 -43.83
CA LYS A 936 34.05 -8.05 -42.86
C LYS A 936 33.93 -7.53 -41.42
N LYS A 937 33.61 -6.23 -41.22
CA LYS A 937 33.42 -5.65 -39.88
C LYS A 937 32.08 -6.02 -39.24
N VAL A 938 31.00 -6.15 -40.03
CA VAL A 938 29.66 -6.46 -39.50
C VAL A 938 29.53 -7.95 -39.19
N LEU A 939 30.03 -8.82 -40.07
CA LEU A 939 30.09 -10.26 -39.81
C LEU A 939 31.01 -10.60 -38.63
N GLY A 940 32.14 -9.89 -38.48
CA GLY A 940 33.00 -10.02 -37.30
C GLY A 940 32.30 -9.61 -36.00
N ALA A 941 31.53 -8.52 -36.00
CA ALA A 941 30.77 -8.06 -34.84
C ALA A 941 29.63 -9.03 -34.46
N VAL A 942 28.89 -9.54 -35.45
CA VAL A 942 27.83 -10.54 -35.22
C VAL A 942 28.41 -11.84 -34.70
N PHE A 943 29.53 -12.31 -35.27
CA PHE A 943 30.20 -13.53 -34.80
C PHE A 943 30.76 -13.37 -33.39
N PHE A 944 31.30 -12.18 -33.05
CA PHE A 944 31.75 -11.86 -31.70
C PHE A 944 30.60 -11.82 -30.69
N ILE A 945 29.44 -11.25 -31.05
CA ILE A 945 28.24 -11.23 -30.20
C ILE A 945 27.71 -12.65 -29.98
N ILE A 946 27.70 -13.50 -31.03
CA ILE A 946 27.27 -14.90 -30.90
C ILE A 946 28.22 -15.66 -29.98
N ILE A 947 29.55 -15.50 -30.13
CA ILE A 947 30.54 -16.12 -29.25
C ILE A 947 30.38 -15.62 -27.80
N LEU A 948 30.16 -14.32 -27.60
CA LEU A 948 29.97 -13.73 -26.28
C LEU A 948 28.70 -14.26 -25.60
N LEU A 949 27.59 -14.37 -26.34
CA LEU A 949 26.35 -14.96 -25.84
C LEU A 949 26.52 -16.44 -25.52
N LEU A 950 27.28 -17.18 -26.33
CA LEU A 950 27.60 -18.59 -26.07
C LEU A 950 28.46 -18.74 -24.81
N LEU A 951 29.48 -17.88 -24.63
CA LEU A 951 30.31 -17.85 -23.43
C LEU A 951 29.49 -17.54 -22.19
N ILE A 952 28.64 -16.50 -22.23
CA ILE A 952 27.75 -16.14 -21.12
C ILE A 952 26.81 -17.31 -20.78
N ARG A 953 26.27 -18.00 -21.78
CA ARG A 953 25.38 -19.15 -21.57
C ARG A 953 26.11 -20.34 -20.96
N VAL A 954 27.34 -20.62 -21.40
CA VAL A 954 28.20 -21.67 -20.82
C VAL A 954 28.59 -21.30 -19.38
N THR A 955 29.01 -20.06 -19.12
CA THR A 955 29.37 -19.58 -17.79
C THR A 955 28.17 -19.61 -16.83
N LEU A 956 26.99 -19.18 -17.28
CA LEU A 956 25.75 -19.31 -16.52
C LEU A 956 25.44 -20.77 -16.23
N THR A 957 25.50 -21.65 -17.23
CA THR A 957 25.22 -23.08 -17.04
C THR A 957 26.19 -23.73 -16.06
N VAL A 958 27.49 -23.38 -16.11
CA VAL A 958 28.50 -23.83 -15.14
C VAL A 958 28.20 -23.30 -13.75
N LEU A 959 27.83 -22.02 -13.60
CA LEU A 959 27.41 -21.42 -12.33
C LEU A 959 26.16 -22.09 -11.76
N THR A 960 25.14 -22.35 -12.59
CA THR A 960 23.92 -23.05 -12.16
C THR A 960 24.23 -24.48 -11.76
N THR A 961 25.15 -25.16 -12.47
CA THR A 961 25.58 -26.54 -12.15
C THR A 961 26.37 -26.57 -10.85
N ILE A 962 27.26 -25.59 -10.60
CA ILE A 962 27.99 -25.43 -9.33
C ILE A 962 27.02 -25.15 -8.18
N HIS A 963 25.98 -24.34 -8.40
CA HIS A 963 24.94 -24.06 -7.40
C HIS A 963 24.03 -25.26 -7.09
N GLN A 964 23.95 -26.23 -7.99
CA GLN A 964 23.16 -27.46 -7.83
C GLN A 964 23.96 -28.62 -7.20
N LEU A 965 25.29 -28.47 -6.99
CA LEU A 965 26.09 -29.46 -6.28
C LEU A 965 25.87 -29.32 -4.75
N PRO A 966 25.22 -30.30 -4.09
CA PRO A 966 24.87 -30.20 -2.66
C PRO A 966 26.08 -30.01 -1.74
N ILE A 967 27.24 -30.49 -2.17
CA ILE A 967 28.50 -30.45 -1.44
C ILE A 967 29.03 -29.02 -1.24
N VAL A 968 28.76 -28.08 -2.16
CA VAL A 968 29.32 -26.72 -2.08
C VAL A 968 28.67 -25.91 -0.96
N ASN A 969 27.35 -26.00 -0.81
CA ASN A 969 26.64 -25.32 0.28
C ASN A 969 27.05 -25.91 1.64
N SER A 970 27.17 -27.24 1.76
CA SER A 970 27.62 -27.88 2.99
C SER A 970 29.07 -27.57 3.34
N ILE A 971 29.97 -27.45 2.35
CA ILE A 971 31.36 -27.01 2.59
C ILE A 971 31.41 -25.53 3.01
N MET A 972 30.62 -24.66 2.38
CA MET A 972 30.58 -23.23 2.71
C MET A 972 29.93 -22.98 4.08
N GLU A 973 28.89 -23.73 4.45
CA GLU A 973 28.34 -23.72 5.82
C GLU A 973 29.35 -24.24 6.83
N LEU A 974 30.07 -25.33 6.55
CA LEU A 974 31.09 -25.85 7.45
C LEU A 974 32.25 -24.86 7.64
N VAL A 975 32.72 -24.23 6.55
CA VAL A 975 33.73 -23.16 6.60
C VAL A 975 33.19 -21.96 7.37
N GLY A 976 31.94 -21.55 7.13
CA GLY A 976 31.27 -20.45 7.84
C GLY A 976 31.11 -20.73 9.34
N ILE A 977 30.75 -21.95 9.72
CA ILE A 977 30.64 -22.39 11.12
C ILE A 977 32.02 -22.40 11.78
N ILE A 978 33.05 -22.95 11.13
CA ILE A 978 34.43 -22.96 11.65
C ILE A 978 34.94 -21.52 11.82
N TYR A 979 34.68 -20.63 10.86
CA TYR A 979 35.07 -19.22 10.96
C TYR A 979 34.31 -18.47 12.06
N THR A 980 33.01 -18.74 12.20
CA THR A 980 32.17 -18.14 13.25
C THR A 980 32.62 -18.59 14.63
N ILE A 981 32.90 -19.87 14.82
CA ILE A 981 33.44 -20.40 16.07
C ILE A 981 34.80 -19.77 16.37
N ARG A 982 35.70 -19.69 15.38
CA ARG A 982 37.01 -19.04 15.54
C ARG A 982 36.89 -17.55 15.90
N PHE A 983 35.99 -16.82 15.25
CA PHE A 983 35.77 -15.40 15.49
C PHE A 983 35.14 -15.15 16.87
N VAL A 984 34.17 -15.96 17.27
CA VAL A 984 33.54 -15.85 18.59
C VAL A 984 34.52 -16.21 19.70
N THR A 985 35.28 -17.29 19.55
CA THR A 985 36.18 -17.80 20.59
C THR A 985 37.53 -17.07 20.65
N GLY A 986 38.05 -16.57 19.52
CA GLY A 986 39.34 -15.88 19.44
C GLY A 986 39.25 -14.36 19.52
N ASP A 987 38.16 -13.77 19.04
CA ASP A 987 38.06 -12.31 18.84
C ASP A 987 36.92 -11.65 19.61
N LEU A 988 35.77 -12.32 19.80
CA LEU A 988 34.61 -11.73 20.47
C LEU A 988 34.64 -11.88 22.00
N LEU A 989 34.94 -13.08 22.51
CA LEU A 989 34.88 -13.38 23.95
C LEU A 989 36.03 -12.80 24.78
N PHE A 990 37.17 -12.49 24.14
CA PHE A 990 38.38 -11.98 24.84
C PHE A 990 38.74 -10.53 24.47
N ALA A 991 37.89 -9.82 23.74
CA ALA A 991 38.09 -8.40 23.46
C ALA A 991 37.80 -7.55 24.70
N LYS A 992 38.85 -7.00 25.32
CA LYS A 992 38.74 -6.15 26.53
C LYS A 992 38.02 -4.81 26.30
N ASN A 993 37.85 -4.34 25.06
CA ASN A 993 37.06 -3.15 24.73
C ASN A 993 36.55 -3.14 23.26
N ARG A 994 35.53 -2.32 22.98
CA ARG A 994 34.88 -2.18 21.66
C ARG A 994 35.82 -1.68 20.55
N GLN A 995 36.82 -0.88 20.91
CA GLN A 995 37.76 -0.29 19.95
C GLN A 995 38.70 -1.34 19.36
N LYS A 996 39.28 -2.23 20.19
CA LYS A 996 40.10 -3.36 19.71
C LYS A 996 39.32 -4.35 18.84
N LEU A 997 38.04 -4.54 19.15
CA LEU A 997 37.15 -5.40 18.36
C LEU A 997 36.90 -4.79 16.98
N SER A 998 36.65 -3.48 16.90
CA SER A 998 36.46 -2.78 15.62
C SER A 998 37.71 -2.80 14.73
N GLU A 999 38.91 -2.65 15.30
CA GLU A 999 40.17 -2.73 14.55
C GLU A 999 40.44 -4.13 14.03
N LYS A 1000 40.20 -5.17 14.85
CA LYS A 1000 40.32 -6.57 14.40
C LYS A 1000 39.30 -6.95 13.33
N ILE A 1001 38.07 -6.45 13.43
CA ILE A 1001 37.04 -6.65 12.40
C ILE A 1001 37.48 -6.00 11.09
N LYS A 1002 38.04 -4.79 11.13
CA LYS A 1002 38.59 -4.12 9.95
C LYS A 1002 39.73 -4.93 9.31
N LEU A 1003 40.72 -5.35 10.09
CA LEU A 1003 41.84 -6.17 9.58
C LEU A 1003 41.36 -7.49 8.97
N THR A 1004 40.41 -8.17 9.61
CA THR A 1004 39.84 -9.43 9.11
C THR A 1004 39.02 -9.22 7.83
N THR A 1005 38.32 -8.09 7.72
CA THR A 1005 37.55 -7.74 6.51
C THR A 1005 38.48 -7.38 5.35
N GLU A 1006 39.58 -6.67 5.63
CA GLU A 1006 40.63 -6.36 4.65
C GLU A 1006 41.34 -7.63 4.16
N ASP A 1007 41.57 -8.62 5.03
CA ASP A 1007 42.15 -9.92 4.64
C ASP A 1007 41.22 -10.77 3.77
N ILE A 1008 39.90 -10.67 3.95
CA ILE A 1008 38.91 -11.47 3.21
C ILE A 1008 38.55 -10.82 1.86
N PHE A 1009 38.44 -9.50 1.80
CA PHE A 1009 37.89 -8.79 0.63
C PHE A 1009 38.90 -7.89 -0.09
N GLY A 1010 40.12 -7.74 0.43
CA GLY A 1010 41.15 -6.86 -0.13
C GLY A 1010 40.91 -5.37 0.14
N LYS A 1011 42.01 -4.59 0.20
CA LYS A 1011 42.00 -3.18 0.61
C LYS A 1011 41.18 -2.22 -0.28
N ASP A 1012 40.94 -2.59 -1.54
CA ASP A 1012 40.38 -1.66 -2.54
C ASP A 1012 38.85 -1.68 -2.66
N VAL A 1013 38.15 -2.50 -1.86
CA VAL A 1013 36.67 -2.61 -1.92
C VAL A 1013 35.96 -1.54 -1.07
N LEU A 1014 36.69 -0.76 -0.27
CA LEU A 1014 36.10 0.17 0.71
C LEU A 1014 36.20 1.64 0.30
N LEU A 1015 35.43 2.07 -0.70
CA LEU A 1015 34.86 3.43 -0.75
C LEU A 1015 33.50 3.40 -1.47
N PRO A 1016 32.41 3.77 -0.76
CA PRO A 1016 31.84 5.08 -1.04
C PRO A 1016 31.49 5.90 0.20
N LYS A 1017 31.43 7.21 -0.02
CA LYS A 1017 31.25 8.30 0.93
C LYS A 1017 29.99 8.16 1.80
N ARG A 1018 30.18 8.37 3.10
CA ARG A 1018 29.15 8.51 4.16
C ARG A 1018 28.06 9.53 3.79
N LYS A 1019 26.79 9.12 3.91
CA LYS A 1019 25.74 9.88 4.59
C LYS A 1019 25.16 8.98 5.67
N THR A 1020 25.42 9.33 6.93
CA THR A 1020 24.94 8.67 8.13
C THR A 1020 23.56 9.21 8.51
N SER A 1021 22.52 8.37 8.47
CA SER A 1021 21.47 8.41 9.48
C SER A 1021 21.62 7.17 10.35
N THR A 1022 21.71 7.42 11.63
CA THR A 1022 22.01 6.49 12.71
C THR A 1022 20.91 5.46 12.94
N ASP A 1023 21.37 4.24 13.16
CA ASP A 1023 20.70 3.12 13.82
C ASP A 1023 19.97 3.52 15.10
N ASN A 1024 18.86 2.84 15.36
CA ASN A 1024 18.47 2.41 16.70
C ASN A 1024 17.97 0.96 16.62
N THR A 1025 18.89 0.01 16.79
CA THR A 1025 18.58 -1.38 17.14
C THR A 1025 18.50 -1.52 18.66
N VAL A 1026 17.34 -1.94 19.19
CA VAL A 1026 17.26 -2.65 20.47
C VAL A 1026 16.51 -3.97 20.28
N LYS A 1027 17.32 -5.04 20.31
CA LYS A 1027 17.12 -6.35 20.95
C LYS A 1027 15.69 -6.93 21.01
N GLN A 1028 15.44 -7.92 20.17
CA GLN A 1028 14.51 -9.01 20.48
C GLN A 1028 15.26 -10.14 21.20
N SER A 1029 14.80 -10.50 22.39
CA SER A 1029 15.06 -11.79 23.03
C SER A 1029 13.71 -12.50 23.16
N ALA A 1030 13.46 -13.48 22.30
CA ALA A 1030 12.30 -14.36 22.38
C ALA A 1030 12.53 -15.39 23.49
N THR A 1031 11.60 -15.46 24.45
CA THR A 1031 11.46 -16.59 25.37
C THR A 1031 10.04 -17.12 25.20
N LEU A 1032 9.93 -18.36 24.74
CA LEU A 1032 8.69 -19.11 24.55
C LEU A 1032 8.09 -19.46 25.91
N VAL A 1033 6.87 -19.00 26.19
CA VAL A 1033 5.98 -19.56 27.22
C VAL A 1033 4.55 -19.52 26.68
N SER A 1034 3.95 -20.69 26.48
CA SER A 1034 2.52 -20.87 26.19
C SER A 1034 1.67 -20.68 27.43
N PRO A 1035 0.43 -20.17 27.30
CA PRO A 1035 -0.65 -20.53 28.23
C PRO A 1035 -1.85 -21.15 27.51
N GLU A 1036 -2.41 -22.13 28.20
CA GLU A 1036 -3.49 -23.03 27.83
C GLU A 1036 -4.83 -22.30 27.61
N GLY A 1037 -5.55 -22.73 26.57
CA GLY A 1037 -6.87 -22.20 26.22
C GLY A 1037 -7.98 -22.72 27.13
N ALA A 1038 -8.79 -21.81 27.66
CA ALA A 1038 -10.02 -22.11 28.36
C ALA A 1038 -11.11 -22.58 27.38
N TYR A 1039 -11.58 -23.80 27.58
CA TYR A 1039 -12.68 -24.44 26.87
C TYR A 1039 -14.02 -23.97 27.48
N PHE A 1040 -14.87 -23.29 26.69
CA PHE A 1040 -16.26 -23.01 27.05
C PHE A 1040 -17.17 -23.91 26.20
N PRO A 1041 -18.03 -24.75 26.79
CA PRO A 1041 -18.93 -25.62 26.03
C PRO A 1041 -20.09 -24.83 25.42
N PRO A 1042 -20.65 -25.26 24.26
CA PRO A 1042 -21.73 -24.56 23.59
C PRO A 1042 -23.03 -24.61 24.41
N GLN A 1043 -23.60 -23.45 24.69
CA GLN A 1043 -24.97 -23.32 25.22
C GLN A 1043 -25.98 -23.74 24.16
N LYS A 1044 -26.93 -24.60 24.55
CA LYS A 1044 -28.09 -24.98 23.76
C LYS A 1044 -28.94 -23.74 23.45
N VAL A 1045 -29.10 -23.43 22.17
CA VAL A 1045 -30.09 -22.47 21.68
C VAL A 1045 -31.39 -23.23 21.45
N ASP A 1046 -32.43 -22.81 22.17
CA ASP A 1046 -33.80 -23.32 22.05
C ASP A 1046 -34.44 -22.73 20.78
N LEU A 1047 -34.76 -23.59 19.81
CA LEU A 1047 -35.41 -23.19 18.56
C LEU A 1047 -36.93 -23.19 18.76
N THR A 1048 -37.52 -22.01 18.93
CA THR A 1048 -38.97 -21.82 18.75
C THR A 1048 -39.33 -21.82 17.26
N PRO A 1049 -40.41 -22.49 16.82
CA PRO A 1049 -40.76 -22.60 15.40
C PRO A 1049 -41.47 -21.35 14.88
N VAL A 1050 -41.00 -20.85 13.73
CA VAL A 1050 -41.64 -19.80 12.91
C VAL A 1050 -42.55 -20.47 11.86
N PRO A 1051 -43.71 -19.88 11.50
CA PRO A 1051 -44.87 -20.63 11.00
C PRO A 1051 -44.77 -21.04 9.53
N GLN A 1052 -45.38 -22.20 9.24
CA GLN A 1052 -45.53 -22.80 7.92
C GLN A 1052 -46.34 -21.90 6.97
N VAL A 1053 -45.76 -21.59 5.82
CA VAL A 1053 -46.48 -21.05 4.66
C VAL A 1053 -47.01 -22.20 3.83
N GLN A 1054 -48.28 -22.09 3.45
CA GLN A 1054 -49.11 -23.09 2.79
C GLN A 1054 -48.54 -23.60 1.46
N VAL A 1055 -48.45 -24.92 1.34
CA VAL A 1055 -48.23 -25.62 0.07
C VAL A 1055 -49.57 -25.72 -0.65
N VAL A 1056 -49.65 -25.15 -1.85
CA VAL A 1056 -50.76 -25.38 -2.79
C VAL A 1056 -50.40 -26.62 -3.60
N GLU A 1057 -51.26 -27.64 -3.54
CA GLU A 1057 -51.15 -28.86 -4.34
C GLU A 1057 -51.29 -28.53 -5.84
N ALA A 1058 -50.33 -29.00 -6.64
CA ALA A 1058 -50.43 -29.03 -8.10
C ALA A 1058 -50.42 -30.49 -8.57
N GLU A 1059 -51.46 -30.82 -9.34
CA GLU A 1059 -51.84 -32.14 -9.83
C GLU A 1059 -50.85 -32.73 -10.86
N THR A 1060 -50.67 -34.05 -10.74
CA THR A 1060 -50.40 -35.05 -11.79
C THR A 1060 -49.35 -34.75 -12.88
N LEU A 1061 -48.18 -35.35 -12.71
CA LEU A 1061 -47.19 -35.62 -13.77
C LEU A 1061 -47.73 -36.64 -14.81
N PRO A 1062 -47.57 -36.41 -16.12
CA PRO A 1062 -47.66 -37.48 -17.11
C PRO A 1062 -46.37 -38.31 -17.12
N GLN A 1063 -46.56 -39.62 -17.23
CA GLN A 1063 -45.55 -40.67 -17.17
C GLN A 1063 -44.43 -40.50 -18.21
N GLN A 1064 -43.18 -40.56 -17.75
CA GLN A 1064 -41.99 -40.75 -18.59
C GLN A 1064 -41.95 -42.18 -19.15
N PRO A 1065 -41.58 -42.42 -20.42
CA PRO A 1065 -41.32 -43.76 -20.91
C PRO A 1065 -39.98 -44.28 -20.39
N ASN A 1066 -40.05 -45.44 -19.75
CA ASN A 1066 -38.94 -46.26 -19.29
C ASN A 1066 -37.85 -46.47 -20.36
N ASN A 1067 -36.60 -46.17 -20.02
CA ASN A 1067 -35.46 -46.99 -20.46
C ASN A 1067 -34.28 -46.88 -19.48
N ILE A 1068 -34.46 -47.45 -18.28
CA ILE A 1068 -33.37 -47.79 -17.37
C ILE A 1068 -32.79 -49.12 -17.82
N LYS A 1069 -31.70 -49.09 -18.61
CA LYS A 1069 -30.69 -50.15 -18.72
C LYS A 1069 -29.45 -49.66 -19.48
N ALA A 1070 -28.63 -48.84 -18.83
CA ALA A 1070 -27.21 -48.69 -19.15
C ALA A 1070 -26.45 -48.43 -17.84
N LYS A 1071 -26.23 -49.50 -17.06
CA LYS A 1071 -25.36 -49.46 -15.87
C LYS A 1071 -23.96 -49.92 -16.29
N ILE A 1072 -23.00 -49.02 -16.08
CA ILE A 1072 -21.58 -49.29 -15.79
C ILE A 1072 -20.79 -50.00 -16.92
N ALA A 1073 -20.47 -49.23 -17.95
CA ALA A 1073 -19.17 -49.25 -18.61
C ALA A 1073 -18.72 -47.79 -18.65
N GLY A 1074 -17.42 -47.48 -18.51
CA GLY A 1074 -16.93 -46.10 -18.63
C GLY A 1074 -17.46 -45.44 -19.92
N ASN A 1075 -17.46 -44.11 -19.99
CA ASN A 1075 -18.03 -43.30 -21.08
C ASN A 1075 -17.54 -43.62 -22.51
N GLY A 1076 -16.70 -44.64 -22.70
CA GLY A 1076 -16.21 -45.09 -24.00
C GLY A 1076 -15.15 -44.15 -24.57
N VAL A 1077 -14.56 -43.28 -23.75
CA VAL A 1077 -13.64 -42.25 -24.20
C VAL A 1077 -12.32 -42.32 -23.44
N ASP A 1078 -11.21 -42.28 -24.17
CA ASP A 1078 -9.88 -42.07 -23.61
C ASP A 1078 -9.81 -40.65 -23.03
N GLU A 1079 -9.77 -40.54 -21.69
CA GLU A 1079 -9.68 -39.26 -20.97
C GLU A 1079 -8.25 -38.73 -20.93
N LEU A 1080 -7.24 -39.62 -21.07
CA LEU A 1080 -5.82 -39.20 -21.05
C LEU A 1080 -5.46 -38.39 -22.29
N ARG A 1081 -5.97 -38.76 -23.47
CA ARG A 1081 -5.72 -37.96 -24.68
C ARG A 1081 -6.31 -36.56 -24.59
N TYR A 1082 -7.41 -36.36 -23.86
CA TYR A 1082 -7.95 -35.02 -23.62
C TYR A 1082 -7.12 -34.24 -22.61
N LEU A 1083 -6.66 -34.90 -21.55
CA LEU A 1083 -5.74 -34.31 -20.58
C LEU A 1083 -4.47 -33.78 -21.25
N PHE A 1084 -3.87 -34.55 -22.16
CA PHE A 1084 -2.66 -34.17 -22.90
C PHE A 1084 -2.92 -33.40 -24.19
N ILE A 1085 -4.18 -33.26 -24.61
CA ILE A 1085 -4.60 -32.59 -25.85
C ILE A 1085 -3.90 -33.22 -27.07
N THR A 1086 -3.94 -34.54 -27.16
CA THR A 1086 -3.39 -35.33 -28.26
C THR A 1086 -4.47 -36.22 -28.87
N SER A 1087 -4.22 -36.82 -30.02
CA SER A 1087 -5.21 -37.72 -30.64
C SER A 1087 -5.26 -39.10 -29.98
N GLN A 1088 -4.11 -39.55 -29.47
CA GLN A 1088 -3.91 -40.89 -28.93
C GLN A 1088 -2.94 -40.87 -27.75
N VAL A 1089 -3.17 -41.77 -26.78
CA VAL A 1089 -2.25 -42.05 -25.67
C VAL A 1089 -2.14 -43.56 -25.50
N GLU A 1090 -0.91 -44.07 -25.40
CA GLU A 1090 -0.61 -45.47 -25.15
C GLU A 1090 0.19 -45.60 -23.86
N LEU A 1091 -0.31 -46.40 -22.92
CA LEU A 1091 0.40 -46.73 -21.69
C LEU A 1091 1.34 -47.92 -21.92
N LEU A 1092 2.62 -47.73 -21.64
CA LEU A 1092 3.66 -48.73 -21.83
C LEU A 1092 3.91 -49.52 -20.54
N GLU A 1093 4.17 -50.82 -20.68
CA GLU A 1093 4.57 -51.69 -19.56
C GLU A 1093 6.05 -51.52 -19.17
N SER A 1094 6.86 -50.99 -20.09
CA SER A 1094 8.30 -50.83 -19.92
C SER A 1094 8.81 -49.59 -20.68
N PRO A 1095 9.85 -48.91 -20.18
CA PRO A 1095 10.45 -47.77 -20.88
C PRO A 1095 11.27 -48.19 -22.12
N GLU A 1096 11.54 -49.47 -22.35
CA GLU A 1096 12.40 -49.93 -23.46
C GLU A 1096 11.88 -49.50 -24.84
N ALA A 1097 10.55 -49.47 -25.01
CA ALA A 1097 9.91 -49.01 -26.25
C ALA A 1097 10.21 -47.52 -26.56
N LEU A 1098 10.64 -46.73 -25.57
CA LEU A 1098 11.02 -45.34 -25.74
C LEU A 1098 12.47 -45.18 -26.23
N ASN A 1099 13.35 -46.17 -26.02
CA ASN A 1099 14.79 -46.02 -26.23
C ASN A 1099 15.20 -45.61 -27.65
N ASN A 1100 14.39 -45.95 -28.66
CA ASN A 1100 14.67 -45.63 -30.07
C ASN A 1100 13.89 -44.42 -30.62
N LEU A 1101 13.10 -43.74 -29.78
CA LEU A 1101 12.33 -42.57 -30.21
C LEU A 1101 13.19 -41.30 -30.22
N GLU A 1102 12.93 -40.45 -31.20
CA GLU A 1102 13.60 -39.14 -31.35
C GLU A 1102 13.11 -38.13 -30.32
N TYR A 1103 11.80 -38.08 -30.11
CA TYR A 1103 11.13 -37.21 -29.15
C TYR A 1103 10.74 -37.99 -27.91
N LYS A 1104 11.62 -37.99 -26.91
CA LYS A 1104 11.40 -38.67 -25.64
C LYS A 1104 11.97 -37.92 -24.45
N SER A 1105 11.46 -38.26 -23.27
CA SER A 1105 12.01 -37.92 -21.97
C SER A 1105 11.93 -39.15 -21.08
N ILE A 1106 13.04 -39.56 -20.47
CA ILE A 1106 13.06 -40.70 -19.54
C ILE A 1106 13.69 -40.20 -18.24
N SER A 1107 12.98 -40.39 -17.15
CA SER A 1107 13.37 -40.06 -15.78
C SER A 1107 13.19 -41.28 -14.88
N ASP A 1108 13.61 -41.18 -13.61
CA ASP A 1108 13.54 -42.28 -12.65
C ASP A 1108 12.10 -42.74 -12.33
N SER A 1109 11.09 -41.90 -12.59
CA SER A 1109 9.67 -42.17 -12.30
C SER A 1109 8.78 -42.20 -13.55
N LEU A 1110 9.16 -41.52 -14.63
CA LEU A 1110 8.32 -41.30 -15.81
C LEU A 1110 9.11 -41.45 -17.11
N GLY A 1111 8.55 -42.17 -18.09
CA GLY A 1111 9.01 -42.23 -19.47
C GLY A 1111 7.95 -41.68 -20.42
N ILE A 1112 8.33 -40.76 -21.31
CA ILE A 1112 7.45 -40.12 -22.28
C ILE A 1112 8.07 -40.27 -23.67
N GLY A 1113 7.27 -40.69 -24.64
CA GLY A 1113 7.58 -40.64 -26.06
C GLY A 1113 6.50 -39.90 -26.84
N VAL A 1114 6.87 -39.18 -27.89
CA VAL A 1114 5.96 -38.51 -28.81
C VAL A 1114 6.23 -39.01 -30.22
N VAL A 1115 5.19 -39.54 -30.85
CA VAL A 1115 5.19 -39.96 -32.26
C VAL A 1115 4.00 -39.34 -32.98
N LYS A 1116 3.93 -39.46 -34.31
CA LYS A 1116 2.73 -39.05 -35.05
C LYS A 1116 1.57 -39.97 -34.72
N ALA A 1117 0.38 -39.40 -34.61
CA ALA A 1117 -0.84 -40.16 -34.42
C ALA A 1117 -1.15 -41.02 -35.64
N ASP A 1118 -1.70 -42.20 -35.39
CA ASP A 1118 -2.10 -43.15 -36.43
C ASP A 1118 -3.42 -42.72 -37.10
N GLY A 1119 -3.57 -43.05 -38.38
CA GLY A 1119 -4.79 -42.76 -39.16
C GLY A 1119 -4.80 -41.38 -39.83
N GLU A 1120 -6.00 -40.91 -40.16
CA GLU A 1120 -6.22 -39.68 -40.92
C GLU A 1120 -6.87 -38.60 -40.06
N LYS A 1121 -6.67 -37.34 -40.43
CA LYS A 1121 -7.22 -36.17 -39.72
C LYS A 1121 -8.73 -36.06 -39.98
N CYS A 1122 -9.52 -35.95 -38.90
CA CYS A 1122 -10.94 -35.63 -38.98
C CYS A 1122 -11.17 -34.14 -39.32
N ASP A 1123 -11.99 -33.85 -40.34
CA ASP A 1123 -12.29 -32.47 -40.75
C ASP A 1123 -13.06 -31.64 -39.70
N ARG A 1124 -13.83 -32.31 -38.82
CA ARG A 1124 -14.68 -31.65 -37.81
C ARG A 1124 -13.97 -31.39 -36.48
N CYS A 1125 -13.29 -32.38 -35.89
CA CYS A 1125 -12.64 -32.24 -34.58
C CYS A 1125 -11.11 -32.15 -34.63
N TRP A 1126 -10.50 -32.31 -35.82
CA TRP A 1126 -9.06 -32.28 -36.05
C TRP A 1126 -8.22 -33.33 -35.32
N ASN A 1127 -8.85 -34.30 -34.66
CA ASN A 1127 -8.17 -35.49 -34.16
C ASN A 1127 -7.86 -36.45 -35.31
N TYR A 1128 -6.78 -37.19 -35.16
CA TYR A 1128 -6.37 -38.29 -36.03
C TYR A 1128 -7.03 -39.57 -35.53
N SER A 1129 -7.69 -40.29 -36.43
CA SER A 1129 -8.33 -41.57 -36.14
C SER A 1129 -8.14 -42.52 -37.32
N THR A 1130 -7.90 -43.78 -37.00
CA THR A 1130 -7.86 -44.89 -37.96
C THR A 1130 -9.23 -45.23 -38.55
N HIS A 1131 -10.31 -44.63 -38.01
CA HIS A 1131 -11.69 -44.84 -38.45
C HIS A 1131 -12.23 -43.71 -39.33
N VAL A 1132 -11.43 -42.68 -39.65
CA VAL A 1132 -11.81 -41.72 -40.70
C VAL A 1132 -11.90 -42.47 -42.03
N GLY A 1133 -13.00 -42.27 -42.77
CA GLY A 1133 -13.31 -43.01 -44.01
C GLY A 1133 -14.22 -44.23 -43.82
N VAL A 1134 -14.56 -44.61 -42.58
CA VAL A 1134 -15.47 -45.74 -42.30
C VAL A 1134 -16.93 -45.39 -42.58
N SER A 1135 -17.36 -44.16 -42.30
CA SER A 1135 -18.72 -43.71 -42.60
C SER A 1135 -18.89 -43.43 -44.10
N SER A 1136 -19.90 -44.06 -44.72
CA SER A 1136 -20.23 -43.81 -46.12
C SER A 1136 -20.91 -42.45 -46.35
N GLU A 1137 -21.57 -41.91 -45.33
CA GLU A 1137 -22.30 -40.63 -45.41
C GLU A 1137 -21.38 -39.43 -45.17
N ASP A 1138 -20.45 -39.54 -44.23
CA ASP A 1138 -19.46 -38.50 -43.90
C ASP A 1138 -18.04 -39.10 -43.86
N PRO A 1139 -17.42 -39.38 -45.02
CA PRO A 1139 -16.15 -40.11 -45.10
C PRO A 1139 -14.93 -39.36 -44.58
N THR A 1140 -15.03 -38.04 -44.35
CA THR A 1140 -13.89 -37.22 -43.90
C THR A 1140 -13.89 -36.93 -42.40
N ILE A 1141 -14.78 -37.56 -41.63
CA ILE A 1141 -14.87 -37.39 -40.17
C ILE A 1141 -14.72 -38.71 -39.42
N CYS A 1142 -14.30 -38.62 -38.15
CA CYS A 1142 -14.12 -39.77 -37.27
C CYS A 1142 -15.44 -40.26 -36.69
N GLU A 1143 -15.43 -41.47 -36.15
CA GLU A 1143 -16.55 -42.18 -35.54
C GLU A 1143 -17.28 -41.34 -34.46
N ARG A 1144 -16.52 -40.58 -33.66
CA ARG A 1144 -17.09 -39.68 -32.64
C ARG A 1144 -17.87 -38.51 -33.24
N CYS A 1145 -17.35 -37.93 -34.32
CA CYS A 1145 -18.01 -36.81 -34.98
C CYS A 1145 -19.28 -37.25 -35.69
N VAL A 1146 -19.32 -38.47 -36.24
CA VAL A 1146 -20.56 -39.07 -36.78
C VAL A 1146 -21.58 -39.22 -35.66
N ALA A 1147 -21.21 -39.83 -34.53
CA ALA A 1147 -22.09 -39.99 -33.37
C ALA A 1147 -22.56 -38.63 -32.81
N ALA A 1148 -21.68 -37.62 -32.75
CA ALA A 1148 -22.03 -36.29 -32.26
C ALA A 1148 -23.08 -35.60 -33.15
N LEU A 1149 -22.95 -35.76 -34.47
CA LEU A 1149 -23.94 -35.23 -35.42
C LEU A 1149 -25.28 -35.97 -35.34
N ALA A 1150 -25.27 -37.23 -34.89
CA ALA A 1150 -26.48 -38.03 -34.64
C ALA A 1150 -27.12 -37.75 -33.26
N GLY A 1151 -26.49 -36.95 -32.38
CA GLY A 1151 -26.97 -36.71 -31.02
C GLY A 1151 -26.56 -37.79 -30.01
N GLU A 1152 -25.61 -38.66 -30.36
CA GLU A 1152 -25.23 -39.84 -29.58
C GLU A 1152 -23.89 -39.67 -28.82
N PHE A 1153 -23.24 -38.50 -28.87
CA PHE A 1153 -21.90 -38.25 -28.31
C PHE A 1153 -21.66 -36.86 -27.72
#